data_AF-A0A3M7QEP9-F1
#
_entry.id   AF-A0A3M7QEP9-F1
#
_cell.length_a   1.000
_cell.length_b   1.000
_cell.length_c   1.000
_cell.angle_alpha   90.00
_cell.angle_beta   90.00
_cell.angle_gamma   90.00
#
_symmetry.space_group_name_H-M   'P 1'
#
loop_
_entity.id
_entity.type
_entity.pdbx_description
1 polymer ?
#
loop_
_entity_poly.entity_id
_entity_poly.type
_entity_poly.pdbx_seq_one_letter_code
_entity_poly.pdbx_strand_id
1 'polypeptide(L)'
;MFFILIFSVFSSLINCDFLLDQRLRDKLRPELPPDPFINSFYDKSYYLTGSLRPIYNVDANTVYGRVRGTSYQVRKDSDFPYYFYVSHFLGIPYAMPPTGENRFQLPREPEIRQVPTYDATYYRNTCFQDYQGEAIIRQHIPAFPQSNFSEDCLYLNIFAPNRTDRLDIKYPVMVFIHGGGFSGGSSQLYNGFVLAQRGVVVVTLNYRLGPLGFLSTESKSAPGNFGLHDQRLALKFVHENIEYFNGDRNNITLVGHEAGAASVGMHILSVASRRYFNKAIYMSGSDLCKWSYFPKEYHPLEFARSLARKLGCYDFDSFKMVQCLRQRSAQELMNANIWVPMELGGNPWRPVVDANDRDKFFTFLENSPDVLRNGGKFYNISVMFGVTSDEGAYQVADLKIPNIETGLTAHQFEEVLTNFVKVRTKEYYKWKDYQYSIQYADSNYYINRVDDFIDEDGIYRALQYRYTNWAQPENSTALRQKLIDLFSDSLYTSCVNEVARYHTAKWPNKTYMYVFEHRSTKTDLPLWMGSPHGNELYYLFGIPFFNESINIPWYGYQIGFKNFGLEDQEISNYTMHLFTNFIRWSDPTPYGYFSDKFYLNTYNPYSTYQTYSNTFEKANLVYTTSLDSFTKNLNVSWVPMRPNNMTYLVIRSRPELRSSYRFDEAGFWNYYWLRLWEKRLTMTPTPILRNAVFSYQDSYILLW
;
A
#
# COMPACT_ATOMS: atom_id res chain seq x y z
N MET A 1 -28.36 -11.42 -38.46
CA MET A 1 -26.90 -11.22 -38.37
C MET A 1 -26.61 -9.85 -37.73
N PHE A 2 -27.20 -9.56 -36.56
CA PHE A 2 -27.19 -8.25 -35.90
C PHE A 2 -27.38 -8.35 -34.37
N PHE A 3 -26.96 -9.46 -33.75
CA PHE A 3 -27.28 -9.78 -32.34
C PHE A 3 -26.09 -10.28 -31.49
N ILE A 4 -24.85 -10.12 -31.94
CA ILE A 4 -23.64 -10.64 -31.23
C ILE A 4 -22.79 -9.52 -30.56
N LEU A 5 -23.12 -8.24 -30.76
CA LEU A 5 -22.28 -7.10 -30.29
C LEU A 5 -22.64 -6.50 -28.92
N ILE A 6 -23.67 -7.00 -28.23
CA ILE A 6 -24.15 -6.41 -26.95
C ILE A 6 -23.62 -7.14 -25.70
N PHE A 7 -23.02 -8.34 -25.85
CA PHE A 7 -22.59 -9.14 -24.69
C PHE A 7 -21.17 -8.84 -24.16
N SER A 8 -20.36 -8.01 -24.83
CA SER A 8 -19.00 -7.69 -24.37
C SER A 8 -18.92 -6.55 -23.35
N VAL A 9 -20.01 -5.80 -23.15
CA VAL A 9 -20.07 -4.67 -22.18
C VAL A 9 -20.40 -5.15 -20.76
N PHE A 10 -21.00 -6.34 -20.61
CA PHE A 10 -21.47 -6.87 -19.32
C PHE A 10 -20.37 -7.46 -18.41
N SER A 11 -19.12 -7.59 -18.88
CA SER A 11 -18.05 -8.30 -18.17
C SER A 11 -17.08 -7.38 -17.40
N SER A 12 -17.01 -6.08 -17.71
CA SER A 12 -15.84 -5.28 -17.36
C SER A 12 -16.02 -4.26 -16.22
N LEU A 13 -17.22 -4.13 -15.64
CA LEU A 13 -17.48 -3.27 -14.47
C LEU A 13 -17.44 -4.01 -13.13
N ILE A 14 -17.00 -5.28 -13.17
CA ILE A 14 -16.78 -6.17 -12.02
C ILE A 14 -15.30 -6.12 -11.55
N ASN A 15 -14.43 -5.38 -12.27
CA ASN A 15 -12.98 -5.36 -12.04
C ASN A 15 -12.48 -4.32 -11.02
N CYS A 16 -13.37 -3.54 -10.39
CA CYS A 16 -12.97 -2.55 -9.37
C CYS A 16 -12.97 -3.08 -7.93
N ASP A 17 -13.22 -4.38 -7.75
CA ASP A 17 -12.77 -5.22 -6.65
C ASP A 17 -12.57 -6.63 -7.26
N PHE A 18 -11.33 -6.93 -7.67
CA PHE A 18 -10.83 -8.15 -8.34
C PHE A 18 -11.84 -9.32 -8.52
N LEU A 19 -12.56 -9.40 -9.63
CA LEU A 19 -13.35 -10.60 -9.96
C LEU A 19 -13.21 -10.97 -11.43
N LEU A 20 -12.47 -12.05 -11.70
CA LEU A 20 -12.46 -12.76 -12.98
C LEU A 20 -13.85 -13.35 -13.28
N ASP A 21 -14.37 -13.14 -14.49
CA ASP A 21 -15.58 -13.78 -15.02
C ASP A 21 -15.53 -15.32 -14.84
N GLN A 22 -16.65 -15.90 -14.41
CA GLN A 22 -16.86 -17.34 -14.23
C GLN A 22 -16.62 -18.15 -15.53
N ARG A 23 -16.79 -17.56 -16.72
CA ARG A 23 -16.55 -18.22 -18.02
C ARG A 23 -15.07 -18.31 -18.45
N LEU A 24 -14.18 -17.49 -17.86
CA LEU A 24 -12.73 -17.56 -18.07
C LEU A 24 -12.05 -18.55 -17.10
N ARG A 25 -12.69 -18.86 -15.97
CA ARG A 25 -12.18 -19.79 -14.94
C ARG A 25 -12.11 -21.24 -15.41
N ASP A 26 -12.99 -21.66 -16.32
CA ASP A 26 -12.94 -23.01 -16.91
C ASP A 26 -11.85 -23.15 -17.99
N LYS A 27 -11.31 -22.03 -18.51
CA LYS A 27 -10.26 -22.02 -19.55
C LYS A 27 -8.84 -21.80 -19.02
N LEU A 28 -8.67 -21.45 -17.74
CA LEU A 28 -7.37 -21.16 -17.10
C LEU A 28 -6.82 -22.35 -16.30
N ARG A 29 -6.88 -23.56 -16.85
CA ARG A 29 -5.85 -24.58 -16.59
C ARG A 29 -4.82 -24.50 -17.71
N PRO A 30 -3.63 -23.93 -17.50
CA PRO A 30 -2.49 -24.46 -18.20
C PRO A 30 -2.05 -25.71 -17.43
N GLU A 31 -2.29 -26.89 -18.01
CA GLU A 31 -1.32 -27.97 -17.84
C GLU A 31 -0.01 -27.43 -18.42
N LEU A 32 0.83 -26.85 -17.56
CA LEU A 32 2.19 -26.50 -17.94
C LEU A 32 2.93 -27.83 -18.16
N PRO A 33 3.50 -28.09 -19.35
CA PRO A 33 4.35 -29.25 -19.52
C PRO A 33 5.58 -29.10 -18.60
N PRO A 34 6.09 -30.20 -18.03
CA PRO A 34 7.32 -30.17 -17.25
C PRO A 34 8.47 -29.88 -18.22
N ASP A 35 9.04 -28.68 -18.17
CA ASP A 35 10.23 -28.37 -18.97
C ASP A 35 11.49 -28.88 -18.25
N PRO A 36 12.24 -29.84 -18.84
CA PRO A 36 13.42 -30.43 -18.25
C PRO A 36 14.67 -29.63 -18.63
N PHE A 37 14.84 -28.44 -18.06
CA PHE A 37 16.14 -27.75 -18.07
C PHE A 37 16.46 -27.18 -16.69
N ILE A 38 16.78 -28.10 -15.77
CA ILE A 38 17.42 -27.83 -14.49
C ILE A 38 18.94 -27.80 -14.71
N ASN A 39 19.58 -26.77 -14.16
CA ASN A 39 21.03 -26.51 -14.01
C ASN A 39 21.67 -25.56 -15.05
N SER A 40 21.63 -24.25 -14.75
CA SER A 40 22.76 -23.28 -14.89
C SER A 40 22.35 -21.79 -14.85
N PHE A 41 21.15 -21.41 -14.39
CA PHE A 41 20.69 -20.01 -14.36
C PHE A 41 20.34 -19.46 -12.95
N TYR A 42 20.95 -20.01 -11.90
CA TYR A 42 20.88 -19.41 -10.56
C TYR A 42 21.84 -18.22 -10.45
N ASP A 43 21.57 -17.11 -11.15
CA ASP A 43 22.29 -15.84 -10.89
C ASP A 43 21.67 -14.57 -11.50
N LYS A 44 20.33 -14.49 -11.66
CA LYS A 44 19.68 -13.34 -12.33
C LYS A 44 18.72 -12.51 -11.46
N SER A 45 18.65 -12.73 -10.15
CA SER A 45 18.11 -11.74 -9.19
C SER A 45 19.10 -10.62 -8.84
N TYR A 46 20.28 -10.64 -9.46
CA TYR A 46 21.39 -9.71 -9.25
C TYR A 46 21.26 -8.35 -9.96
N TYR A 47 20.20 -8.06 -10.70
CA TYR A 47 20.12 -6.79 -11.46
C TYR A 47 20.15 -5.51 -10.61
N LEU A 48 19.95 -5.60 -9.29
CA LEU A 48 19.96 -4.44 -8.39
C LEU A 48 21.27 -4.24 -7.61
N THR A 49 22.22 -5.18 -7.68
CA THR A 49 23.54 -5.09 -7.04
C THR A 49 24.70 -5.60 -7.91
N GLY A 50 24.41 -6.13 -9.10
CA GLY A 50 25.32 -6.93 -9.94
C GLY A 50 26.56 -6.21 -10.48
N SER A 51 26.70 -4.91 -10.26
CA SER A 51 27.88 -4.13 -10.60
C SER A 51 28.80 -3.84 -9.39
N LEU A 52 28.37 -4.12 -8.16
CA LEU A 52 29.15 -3.89 -6.95
C LEU A 52 29.69 -5.22 -6.41
N ARG A 53 31.01 -5.41 -6.48
CA ARG A 53 31.63 -6.56 -5.82
C ARG A 53 31.54 -6.38 -4.29
N PRO A 54 31.00 -7.36 -3.54
CA PRO A 54 31.04 -7.31 -2.09
C PRO A 54 32.50 -7.26 -1.66
N ILE A 55 32.83 -6.35 -0.74
CA ILE A 55 34.22 -6.21 -0.29
C ILE A 55 34.50 -7.22 0.82
N TYR A 56 33.56 -7.41 1.74
CA TYR A 56 33.68 -8.36 2.84
C TYR A 56 32.32 -8.69 3.47
N ASN A 57 32.29 -9.80 4.21
CA ASN A 57 31.18 -10.17 5.08
C ASN A 57 31.22 -9.35 6.37
N VAL A 58 30.07 -8.90 6.84
CA VAL A 58 29.92 -8.13 8.09
C VAL A 58 28.97 -8.84 9.03
N ASP A 59 29.34 -8.97 10.30
CA ASP A 59 28.52 -9.65 11.31
C ASP A 59 27.85 -8.63 12.25
N ALA A 60 26.61 -8.87 12.64
CA ALA A 60 25.86 -8.12 13.65
C ALA A 60 25.34 -9.07 14.74
N ASN A 61 25.48 -8.68 16.02
CA ASN A 61 25.10 -9.53 17.15
C ASN A 61 23.71 -9.14 17.68
N THR A 62 22.65 -9.70 17.10
CA THR A 62 21.27 -9.48 17.57
C THR A 62 21.03 -10.18 18.91
N VAL A 63 19.94 -9.83 19.60
CA VAL A 63 19.51 -10.52 20.83
C VAL A 63 19.17 -12.00 20.59
N TYR A 64 18.92 -12.38 19.33
CA TYR A 64 18.62 -13.76 18.91
C TYR A 64 19.83 -14.49 18.30
N GLY A 65 21.03 -13.92 18.43
CA GLY A 65 22.29 -14.48 17.93
C GLY A 65 22.92 -13.67 16.80
N ARG A 66 24.10 -14.12 16.37
CA ARG A 66 24.90 -13.44 15.34
C ARG A 66 24.31 -13.67 13.94
N VAL A 67 24.20 -12.59 13.16
CA VAL A 67 23.80 -12.62 11.75
C VAL A 67 24.93 -12.10 10.87
N ARG A 68 25.11 -12.66 9.68
CA ARG A 68 26.14 -12.27 8.70
C ARG A 68 25.51 -11.67 7.46
N GLY A 69 25.89 -10.46 7.13
CA GLY A 69 25.52 -9.75 5.91
C GLY A 69 26.70 -9.52 4.97
N THR A 70 26.46 -8.78 3.89
CA THR A 70 27.48 -8.35 2.91
C THR A 70 27.65 -6.83 2.94
N SER A 71 28.89 -6.33 2.78
CA SER A 71 29.17 -4.90 2.74
C SER A 71 29.73 -4.45 1.38
N TYR A 72 29.22 -3.33 0.87
CA TYR A 72 29.57 -2.76 -0.43
C TYR A 72 30.13 -1.35 -0.24
N GLN A 73 31.27 -1.02 -0.86
CA GLN A 73 31.72 0.37 -0.94
C GLN A 73 30.79 1.14 -1.86
N VAL A 74 30.42 2.33 -1.43
CA VAL A 74 29.67 3.28 -2.25
C VAL A 74 30.56 4.44 -2.67
N ARG A 75 31.42 4.96 -1.77
CA ARG A 75 32.29 6.12 -2.06
C ARG A 75 33.68 5.99 -1.43
N LYS A 76 34.68 6.51 -2.15
CA LYS A 76 35.94 7.03 -1.60
C LYS A 76 35.88 8.55 -1.75
N ASP A 77 35.79 9.29 -0.66
CA ASP A 77 35.73 10.76 -0.74
C ASP A 77 37.08 11.27 -1.30
N SER A 78 37.07 12.14 -2.31
CA SER A 78 38.30 12.69 -2.90
C SER A 78 38.97 13.70 -1.98
N ASP A 79 38.18 14.35 -1.10
CA ASP A 79 38.64 15.41 -0.21
C ASP A 79 38.92 14.91 1.22
N PHE A 80 38.50 13.68 1.56
CA PHE A 80 38.69 13.07 2.87
C PHE A 80 39.05 11.58 2.80
N PRO A 81 39.93 11.05 3.66
CA PRO A 81 40.47 9.68 3.56
C PRO A 81 39.50 8.58 4.04
N TYR A 82 38.18 8.76 3.88
CA TYR A 82 37.17 7.87 4.49
C TYR A 82 36.26 7.21 3.45
N TYR A 83 35.81 6.01 3.80
CA TYR A 83 34.96 5.18 2.96
C TYR A 83 33.53 5.17 3.49
N PHE A 84 32.57 5.28 2.58
CA PHE A 84 31.15 5.09 2.87
C PHE A 84 30.72 3.73 2.32
N TYR A 85 30.11 2.92 3.18
CA TYR A 85 29.61 1.59 2.85
C TYR A 85 28.10 1.53 3.07
N VAL A 86 27.47 0.60 2.37
CA VAL A 86 26.13 0.11 2.73
C VAL A 86 26.23 -1.39 2.92
N SER A 87 25.78 -1.85 4.09
CA SER A 87 25.73 -3.26 4.46
C SER A 87 24.33 -3.81 4.29
N HIS A 88 24.22 -4.97 3.65
CA HIS A 88 22.98 -5.71 3.46
C HIS A 88 22.91 -6.88 4.43
N PHE A 89 21.79 -6.97 5.13
CA PHE A 89 21.41 -8.15 5.90
C PHE A 89 20.03 -8.58 5.40
N LEU A 90 20.00 -9.56 4.51
CA LEU A 90 18.81 -10.00 3.80
C LEU A 90 18.30 -11.29 4.43
N GLY A 91 16.99 -11.36 4.67
CA GLY A 91 16.36 -12.58 5.15
C GLY A 91 16.58 -12.89 6.64
N ILE A 92 16.61 -11.87 7.50
CA ILE A 92 16.71 -12.07 8.95
C ILE A 92 15.36 -12.55 9.51
N PRO A 93 15.29 -13.68 10.24
CA PRO A 93 14.03 -14.16 10.82
C PRO A 93 13.67 -13.29 12.03
N TYR A 94 12.52 -12.62 11.96
CA TYR A 94 11.99 -11.83 13.09
C TYR A 94 10.91 -12.57 13.88
N ALA A 95 10.51 -13.76 13.42
CA ALA A 95 9.52 -14.62 14.06
C ALA A 95 9.81 -16.10 13.79
N MET A 96 9.19 -17.00 14.55
CA MET A 96 9.15 -18.42 14.20
C MET A 96 8.32 -18.65 12.92
N PRO A 97 8.63 -19.68 12.11
CA PRO A 97 7.80 -20.06 10.97
C PRO A 97 6.34 -20.32 11.38
N PRO A 98 5.35 -19.68 10.71
CA PRO A 98 3.93 -19.83 11.01
C PRO A 98 3.33 -21.08 10.35
N THR A 99 4.04 -22.20 10.39
CA THR A 99 3.68 -23.49 9.76
C THR A 99 3.02 -24.45 10.76
N GLY A 100 2.32 -25.46 10.25
CA GLY A 100 1.69 -26.50 11.08
C GLY A 100 0.74 -25.91 12.13
N GLU A 101 0.97 -26.22 13.41
CA GLU A 101 0.15 -25.69 14.52
C GLU A 101 0.27 -24.17 14.71
N ASN A 102 1.34 -23.53 14.19
CA ASN A 102 1.47 -22.07 14.21
C ASN A 102 0.66 -21.39 13.10
N ARG A 103 0.07 -22.15 12.16
CA ARG A 103 -0.84 -21.58 11.15
C ARG A 103 -2.12 -21.08 11.82
N PHE A 104 -2.58 -19.90 11.41
CA PHE A 104 -3.72 -19.20 12.03
C PHE A 104 -3.52 -18.96 13.54
N GLN A 105 -2.28 -18.75 13.95
CA GLN A 105 -1.90 -18.31 15.29
C GLN A 105 -1.14 -16.99 15.23
N LEU A 106 -1.13 -16.28 16.35
CA LEU A 106 -0.28 -15.10 16.53
C LEU A 106 1.20 -15.50 16.38
N PRO A 107 2.03 -14.64 15.77
CA PRO A 107 3.44 -14.95 15.58
C PRO A 107 4.15 -15.01 16.92
N ARG A 108 5.18 -15.86 16.96
CA ARG A 108 6.04 -16.05 18.14
C ARG A 108 7.43 -15.52 17.86
N GLU A 109 8.09 -15.04 18.89
CA GLU A 109 9.47 -14.58 18.81
C GLU A 109 10.40 -15.69 18.30
N PRO A 110 11.42 -15.35 17.51
CA PRO A 110 12.36 -16.32 16.99
C PRO A 110 13.17 -16.93 18.14
N GLU A 111 13.59 -18.18 17.97
CA GLU A 111 14.44 -18.86 18.95
C GLU A 111 15.82 -18.21 19.03
N ILE A 112 16.41 -18.16 20.23
CA ILE A 112 17.78 -17.70 20.43
C ILE A 112 18.73 -18.74 19.82
N ARG A 113 19.51 -18.34 18.82
CA ARG A 113 20.47 -19.21 18.16
C ARG A 113 21.72 -19.34 19.02
N GLN A 114 22.04 -20.55 19.46
CA GLN A 114 23.20 -20.79 20.31
C GLN A 114 24.52 -20.80 19.50
N VAL A 115 24.49 -21.33 18.27
CA VAL A 115 25.54 -21.35 17.22
C VAL A 115 24.99 -22.15 16.03
N PRO A 116 25.47 -22.01 14.77
CA PRO A 116 26.44 -21.04 14.23
C PRO A 116 25.82 -19.70 13.81
N THR A 117 26.65 -18.76 13.33
CA THR A 117 26.23 -17.48 12.73
C THR A 117 25.18 -17.70 11.64
N TYR A 118 24.06 -16.98 11.72
CA TYR A 118 22.99 -17.03 10.71
C TYR A 118 23.40 -16.28 9.44
N ASP A 119 23.30 -16.94 8.29
CA ASP A 119 23.61 -16.35 6.99
C ASP A 119 22.46 -15.46 6.51
N ALA A 120 22.64 -14.15 6.55
CA ALA A 120 21.71 -13.13 6.06
C ALA A 120 22.28 -12.41 4.82
N THR A 121 22.92 -13.14 3.90
CA THR A 121 23.50 -12.56 2.67
C THR A 121 22.56 -12.59 1.45
N TYR A 122 21.41 -13.26 1.54
CA TYR A 122 20.43 -13.40 0.46
C TYR A 122 19.00 -13.38 0.99
N TYR A 123 18.07 -12.88 0.16
CA TYR A 123 16.66 -12.85 0.50
C TYR A 123 16.10 -14.25 0.79
N ARG A 124 15.18 -14.32 1.75
CA ARG A 124 14.42 -15.53 2.06
C ARG A 124 13.06 -15.53 1.38
N ASN A 125 12.31 -16.61 1.55
CA ASN A 125 11.04 -16.86 0.87
C ASN A 125 10.06 -15.70 1.00
N THR A 126 9.30 -15.49 -0.06
CA THR A 126 8.11 -14.63 -0.07
C THR A 126 6.93 -15.41 0.51
N CYS A 127 6.00 -14.72 1.17
CA CYS A 127 4.80 -15.36 1.69
C CYS A 127 3.93 -15.92 0.56
N PHE A 128 3.28 -17.06 0.83
CA PHE A 128 2.23 -17.58 -0.05
C PHE A 128 1.17 -16.52 -0.32
N GLN A 129 0.77 -16.45 -1.57
CA GLN A 129 -0.23 -15.54 -2.11
C GLN A 129 -0.97 -16.23 -3.25
N ASP A 130 -2.05 -15.63 -3.74
CA ASP A 130 -2.79 -16.22 -4.85
C ASP A 130 -2.01 -16.13 -6.17
N TYR A 131 -2.54 -16.79 -7.21
CA TYR A 131 -1.92 -16.83 -8.54
C TYR A 131 -1.60 -15.44 -9.11
N GLN A 132 -2.43 -14.43 -8.82
CA GLN A 132 -2.22 -13.08 -9.33
C GLN A 132 -1.06 -12.40 -8.62
N GLY A 133 -1.01 -12.50 -7.29
CA GLY A 133 0.14 -12.04 -6.50
C GLY A 133 1.43 -12.74 -6.95
N GLU A 134 1.41 -14.07 -7.09
CA GLU A 134 2.56 -14.84 -7.54
C GLU A 134 3.04 -14.42 -8.94
N ALA A 135 2.10 -14.17 -9.86
CA ALA A 135 2.40 -13.67 -11.21
C ALA A 135 3.10 -12.31 -11.16
N ILE A 136 2.63 -11.37 -10.32
CA ILE A 136 3.26 -10.05 -10.16
C ILE A 136 4.71 -10.22 -9.66
N ILE A 137 4.95 -11.05 -8.65
CA ILE A 137 6.30 -11.29 -8.12
C ILE A 137 7.22 -11.90 -9.20
N ARG A 138 6.76 -12.93 -9.91
CA ARG A 138 7.54 -13.62 -10.95
C ARG A 138 7.85 -12.74 -12.15
N GLN A 139 6.98 -11.78 -12.44
CA GLN A 139 7.24 -10.78 -13.47
C GLN A 139 8.30 -9.77 -13.02
N HIS A 140 8.36 -9.41 -11.72
CA HIS A 140 9.34 -8.45 -11.20
C HIS A 140 10.71 -9.07 -10.98
N ILE A 141 10.72 -10.34 -10.59
CA ILE A 141 11.91 -11.11 -10.28
C ILE A 141 11.95 -12.28 -11.27
N PRO A 142 12.55 -12.10 -12.46
CA PRO A 142 12.64 -13.15 -13.46
C PRO A 142 13.26 -14.43 -12.87
N ALA A 143 12.69 -15.58 -13.23
CA ALA A 143 13.08 -16.89 -12.71
C ALA A 143 12.87 -17.10 -11.20
N PHE A 144 11.99 -16.34 -10.53
CA PHE A 144 11.59 -16.63 -9.15
C PHE A 144 11.01 -18.05 -9.02
N PRO A 145 11.62 -18.98 -8.26
CA PRO A 145 11.16 -20.36 -8.15
C PRO A 145 9.79 -20.48 -7.44
N GLN A 146 8.95 -21.46 -7.81
CA GLN A 146 7.67 -21.68 -7.10
C GLN A 146 7.91 -22.04 -5.64
N SER A 147 8.99 -22.78 -5.38
CA SER A 147 9.43 -23.16 -4.04
C SER A 147 9.77 -21.98 -3.14
N ASN A 148 9.94 -20.77 -3.69
CA ASN A 148 10.23 -19.57 -2.91
C ASN A 148 8.94 -18.85 -2.43
N PHE A 149 7.76 -19.32 -2.82
CA PHE A 149 6.51 -19.02 -2.10
C PHE A 149 6.35 -20.04 -0.97
N SER A 150 6.40 -19.57 0.27
CA SER A 150 6.40 -20.42 1.46
C SER A 150 5.58 -19.83 2.59
N GLU A 151 5.11 -20.67 3.51
CA GLU A 151 4.56 -20.21 4.79
C GLU A 151 5.65 -19.79 5.75
N ASP A 152 6.83 -20.41 5.66
CA ASP A 152 8.04 -19.90 6.30
C ASP A 152 8.54 -18.69 5.51
N CYS A 153 7.97 -17.52 5.83
CA CYS A 153 8.21 -16.27 5.12
C CYS A 153 8.41 -15.04 6.03
N LEU A 154 8.41 -15.20 7.36
CA LEU A 154 8.48 -14.09 8.33
C LEU A 154 9.92 -13.57 8.51
N TYR A 155 10.41 -12.93 7.46
CA TYR A 155 11.75 -12.39 7.35
C TYR A 155 11.73 -10.88 7.07
N LEU A 156 12.78 -10.20 7.53
CA LEU A 156 13.06 -8.80 7.19
C LEU A 156 14.46 -8.62 6.61
N ASN A 157 14.67 -7.50 5.94
CA ASN A 157 15.91 -7.13 5.29
C ASN A 157 16.34 -5.76 5.81
N ILE A 158 17.64 -5.56 6.04
CA ILE A 158 18.21 -4.31 6.55
C ILE A 158 19.30 -3.83 5.59
N PHE A 159 19.16 -2.59 5.13
CA PHE A 159 20.16 -1.85 4.35
C PHE A 159 20.72 -0.75 5.25
N ALA A 160 21.93 -0.95 5.74
CA ALA A 160 22.54 -0.11 6.77
C ALA A 160 23.72 0.69 6.22
N PRO A 161 23.67 2.04 6.23
CA PRO A 161 24.84 2.84 5.94
C PRO A 161 25.90 2.68 7.04
N ASN A 162 27.17 2.73 6.64
CA ASN A 162 28.29 2.65 7.56
C ASN A 162 29.44 3.56 7.10
N ARG A 163 30.05 4.25 8.05
CA ARG A 163 31.10 5.25 7.82
C ARG A 163 32.32 4.91 8.65
N THR A 164 33.49 4.83 8.01
CA THR A 164 34.74 4.46 8.70
C THR A 164 35.26 5.54 9.65
N ASP A 165 34.87 6.81 9.45
CA ASP A 165 35.27 7.93 10.28
C ASP A 165 34.45 8.10 11.56
N ARG A 166 33.24 7.54 11.59
CA ARG A 166 32.24 7.81 12.64
C ARG A 166 31.48 6.53 12.99
N LEU A 167 32.17 5.64 13.70
CA LEU A 167 31.63 4.34 14.12
C LEU A 167 30.55 4.45 15.21
N ASP A 168 30.42 5.62 15.83
CA ASP A 168 29.48 5.96 16.91
C ASP A 168 28.15 6.54 16.40
N ILE A 169 28.08 6.99 15.14
CA ILE A 169 26.85 7.55 14.57
C ILE A 169 25.77 6.47 14.46
N LYS A 170 24.59 6.79 14.99
CA LYS A 170 23.34 6.06 14.72
C LYS A 170 22.54 6.82 13.67
N TYR A 171 22.04 6.10 12.68
CA TYR A 171 21.26 6.63 11.57
C TYR A 171 19.76 6.49 11.85
N PRO A 172 18.92 7.44 11.44
CA PRO A 172 17.48 7.26 11.55
C PRO A 172 17.04 6.04 10.73
N VAL A 173 15.92 5.43 11.12
CA VAL A 173 15.46 4.16 10.59
C VAL A 173 14.13 4.34 9.87
N MET A 174 14.04 3.85 8.65
CA MET A 174 12.80 3.68 7.89
C MET A 174 12.41 2.21 7.92
N VAL A 175 11.22 1.89 8.43
CA VAL A 175 10.63 0.54 8.34
C VAL A 175 9.51 0.60 7.30
N PHE A 176 9.69 -0.07 6.17
CA PHE A 176 8.76 -0.09 5.06
C PHE A 176 7.86 -1.33 5.08
N ILE A 177 6.55 -1.10 5.13
CA ILE A 177 5.51 -2.13 4.98
C ILE A 177 4.95 -2.04 3.56
N HIS A 178 5.08 -3.14 2.80
CA HIS A 178 4.58 -3.19 1.44
C HIS A 178 3.05 -3.29 1.35
N GLY A 179 2.49 -2.77 0.25
CA GLY A 179 1.10 -2.98 -0.14
C GLY A 179 0.88 -4.31 -0.87
N GLY A 180 -0.15 -4.36 -1.72
CA GLY A 180 -0.67 -5.54 -2.40
C GLY A 180 -2.02 -6.01 -1.84
N GLY A 181 -2.82 -5.08 -1.31
CA GLY A 181 -4.17 -5.34 -0.85
C GLY A 181 -4.26 -6.37 0.26
N PHE A 182 -3.21 -6.56 1.08
CA PHE A 182 -3.09 -7.63 2.08
C PHE A 182 -3.09 -9.07 1.52
N SER A 183 -3.18 -9.26 0.21
CA SER A 183 -3.29 -10.57 -0.44
C SER A 183 -2.08 -10.92 -1.31
N GLY A 184 -1.31 -9.93 -1.75
CA GLY A 184 -0.08 -10.09 -2.53
C GLY A 184 1.05 -9.17 -2.06
N GLY A 185 2.24 -9.35 -2.64
CA GLY A 185 3.41 -8.51 -2.39
C GLY A 185 4.61 -9.26 -1.80
N SER A 186 5.74 -8.56 -1.69
CA SER A 186 6.99 -9.06 -1.12
C SER A 186 7.92 -7.92 -0.75
N SER A 187 8.68 -8.08 0.34
CA SER A 187 9.79 -7.19 0.70
C SER A 187 10.92 -7.15 -0.34
N GLN A 188 11.03 -8.18 -1.19
CA GLN A 188 12.06 -8.27 -2.22
C GLN A 188 11.86 -7.27 -3.37
N LEU A 189 10.64 -6.73 -3.52
CA LEU A 189 10.34 -5.73 -4.55
C LEU A 189 10.95 -4.35 -4.23
N TYR A 190 11.38 -4.13 -2.99
CA TYR A 190 11.77 -2.83 -2.46
C TYR A 190 13.22 -2.88 -2.02
N ASN A 191 14.14 -2.56 -2.93
CA ASN A 191 15.56 -2.52 -2.62
C ASN A 191 15.92 -1.18 -1.96
N GLY A 192 16.28 -1.22 -0.67
CA GLY A 192 16.63 -0.04 0.11
C GLY A 192 18.03 0.51 -0.15
N PHE A 193 18.83 -0.08 -1.03
CA PHE A 193 20.25 0.26 -1.21
C PHE A 193 20.48 1.73 -1.55
N VAL A 194 19.81 2.24 -2.58
CA VAL A 194 19.98 3.64 -3.04
C VAL A 194 19.55 4.63 -1.95
N LEU A 195 18.44 4.34 -1.28
CA LEU A 195 17.94 5.18 -0.20
C LEU A 195 18.87 5.16 1.02
N ALA A 196 19.46 4.00 1.34
CA ALA A 196 20.41 3.86 2.44
C ALA A 196 21.68 4.69 2.26
N GLN A 197 22.11 4.93 1.01
CA GLN A 197 23.23 5.84 0.70
C GLN A 197 23.01 7.27 1.17
N ARG A 198 21.75 7.66 1.41
CA ARG A 198 21.42 8.98 1.98
C ARG A 198 21.71 9.04 3.48
N GLY A 199 22.15 7.97 4.14
CA GLY A 199 22.37 7.98 5.59
C GLY A 199 21.07 7.77 6.37
N VAL A 200 20.29 6.77 5.95
CA VAL A 200 19.11 6.25 6.66
C VAL A 200 19.22 4.74 6.63
N VAL A 201 18.92 4.05 7.74
CA VAL A 201 18.78 2.59 7.72
C VAL A 201 17.41 2.25 7.13
N VAL A 202 17.37 1.45 6.07
CA VAL A 202 16.11 1.01 5.45
C VAL A 202 15.84 -0.43 5.82
N VAL A 203 14.66 -0.69 6.36
CA VAL A 203 14.17 -2.02 6.70
C VAL A 203 12.97 -2.36 5.83
N THR A 204 12.98 -3.50 5.16
CA THR A 204 11.81 -4.05 4.45
C THR A 204 11.43 -5.39 5.05
N LEU A 205 10.15 -5.72 5.12
CA LEU A 205 9.69 -6.95 5.80
C LEU A 205 8.55 -7.62 5.04
N ASN A 206 8.52 -8.95 5.09
CA ASN A 206 7.36 -9.73 4.70
C ASN A 206 6.38 -9.83 5.88
N TYR A 207 5.10 -10.06 5.62
CA TYR A 207 4.09 -10.43 6.62
C TYR A 207 3.09 -11.40 5.97
N ARG A 208 2.39 -12.22 6.75
CA ARG A 208 1.42 -13.17 6.17
C ARG A 208 0.31 -12.44 5.39
N LEU A 209 -0.05 -13.00 4.25
CA LEU A 209 -1.01 -12.45 3.29
C LEU A 209 -2.24 -13.34 3.13
N GLY A 210 -3.30 -12.78 2.54
CA GLY A 210 -4.53 -13.47 2.17
C GLY A 210 -5.15 -14.21 3.37
N PRO A 211 -5.71 -15.42 3.17
CA PRO A 211 -6.33 -16.15 4.27
C PRO A 211 -5.30 -16.55 5.34
N LEU A 212 -4.02 -16.76 4.99
CA LEU A 212 -2.99 -17.09 5.98
C LEU A 212 -2.70 -15.94 6.95
N GLY A 213 -2.85 -14.69 6.48
CA GLY A 213 -2.64 -13.48 7.27
C GLY A 213 -3.89 -12.93 7.96
N PHE A 214 -5.08 -13.15 7.38
CA PHE A 214 -6.28 -12.39 7.77
C PHE A 214 -7.55 -13.22 7.92
N LEU A 215 -7.51 -14.55 7.82
CA LEU A 215 -8.67 -15.38 8.13
C LEU A 215 -9.15 -15.13 9.57
N SER A 216 -10.43 -14.80 9.71
CA SER A 216 -11.06 -14.64 11.02
C SER A 216 -12.33 -15.48 11.12
N THR A 217 -12.50 -16.16 12.25
CA THR A 217 -13.72 -16.84 12.66
C THR A 217 -14.52 -16.04 13.69
N GLU A 218 -14.14 -14.77 13.91
CA GLU A 218 -14.74 -13.90 14.94
C GLU A 218 -14.72 -14.53 16.35
N SER A 219 -13.77 -15.43 16.58
CA SER A 219 -13.65 -16.22 17.80
C SER A 219 -12.18 -16.57 18.07
N LYS A 220 -11.92 -17.19 19.22
CA LYS A 220 -10.55 -17.58 19.64
C LYS A 220 -9.90 -18.63 18.74
N SER A 221 -10.67 -19.35 17.91
CA SER A 221 -10.15 -20.40 17.02
C SER A 221 -9.24 -19.85 15.92
N ALA A 222 -9.67 -18.78 15.25
CA ALA A 222 -8.85 -17.98 14.35
C ALA A 222 -9.26 -16.50 14.50
N PRO A 223 -8.58 -15.74 15.38
CA PRO A 223 -8.97 -14.37 15.68
C PRO A 223 -8.91 -13.41 14.47
N GLY A 224 -8.02 -13.66 13.51
CA GLY A 224 -7.67 -12.71 12.44
C GLY A 224 -6.49 -11.82 12.81
N ASN A 225 -6.19 -10.85 11.95
CA ASN A 225 -5.09 -9.88 12.11
C ASN A 225 -3.69 -10.48 12.26
N PHE A 226 -3.48 -11.74 11.86
CA PHE A 226 -2.17 -12.40 11.97
C PHE A 226 -1.06 -11.62 11.26
N GLY A 227 -1.32 -11.12 10.05
CA GLY A 227 -0.40 -10.27 9.30
C GLY A 227 -0.04 -8.96 10.01
N LEU A 228 -1.00 -8.30 10.67
CA LEU A 228 -0.72 -7.10 11.49
C LEU A 228 0.11 -7.43 12.73
N HIS A 229 -0.14 -8.58 13.35
CA HIS A 229 0.67 -9.06 14.46
C HIS A 229 2.10 -9.43 14.01
N ASP A 230 2.27 -9.93 12.78
CA ASP A 230 3.59 -10.18 12.18
C ASP A 230 4.37 -8.86 12.04
N GLN A 231 3.72 -7.83 11.49
CA GLN A 231 4.30 -6.50 11.37
C GLN A 231 4.66 -5.92 12.75
N ARG A 232 3.82 -6.10 13.77
CA ARG A 232 4.10 -5.65 15.14
C ARG A 232 5.32 -6.35 15.74
N LEU A 233 5.47 -7.65 15.49
CA LEU A 233 6.63 -8.40 15.97
C LEU A 233 7.91 -8.00 15.21
N ALA A 234 7.82 -7.71 13.91
CA ALA A 234 8.92 -7.13 13.15
C ALA A 234 9.33 -5.75 13.69
N LEU A 235 8.37 -4.88 14.04
CA LEU A 235 8.63 -3.59 14.68
C LEU A 235 9.32 -3.75 16.04
N LYS A 236 8.89 -4.72 16.85
CA LYS A 236 9.57 -5.09 18.11
C LYS A 236 11.02 -5.51 17.83
N PHE A 237 11.24 -6.41 16.87
CA PHE A 237 12.57 -6.86 16.49
C PHE A 237 13.46 -5.68 16.10
N VAL A 238 12.99 -4.79 15.22
CA VAL A 238 13.73 -3.61 14.79
C VAL A 238 14.07 -2.74 15.99
N HIS A 239 13.08 -2.38 16.81
CA HIS A 239 13.30 -1.54 17.98
C HIS A 239 14.31 -2.14 18.99
N GLU A 240 14.39 -3.46 19.11
CA GLU A 240 15.31 -4.15 20.02
C GLU A 240 16.71 -4.40 19.43
N ASN A 241 16.86 -4.40 18.10
CA ASN A 241 18.09 -4.86 17.44
C ASN A 241 18.74 -3.86 16.49
N ILE A 242 18.04 -2.81 16.06
CA ILE A 242 18.53 -1.96 14.95
C ILE A 242 19.85 -1.23 15.26
N GLU A 243 20.17 -1.03 16.54
CA GLU A 243 21.44 -0.43 16.97
C GLU A 243 22.66 -1.28 16.59
N TYR A 244 22.51 -2.61 16.47
CA TYR A 244 23.55 -3.52 15.97
C TYR A 244 23.81 -3.36 14.47
N PHE A 245 22.93 -2.65 13.77
CA PHE A 245 22.99 -2.34 12.34
C PHE A 245 23.16 -0.83 12.11
N ASN A 246 23.76 -0.12 13.07
CA ASN A 246 23.97 1.33 13.06
C ASN A 246 22.69 2.19 13.02
N GLY A 247 21.51 1.63 13.27
CA GLY A 247 20.27 2.42 13.36
C GLY A 247 20.04 3.02 14.74
N ASP A 248 19.32 4.13 14.77
CA ASP A 248 18.85 4.79 15.99
C ASP A 248 17.47 4.25 16.36
N ARG A 249 17.40 3.46 17.43
CA ARG A 249 16.14 2.89 17.93
C ARG A 249 15.13 3.96 18.37
N ASN A 250 15.62 5.16 18.72
CA ASN A 250 14.80 6.28 19.14
C ASN A 250 14.37 7.16 17.96
N ASN A 251 14.67 6.76 16.73
CA ASN A 251 14.33 7.52 15.53
C ASN A 251 13.83 6.59 14.41
N ILE A 252 12.73 5.90 14.68
CA ILE A 252 12.10 4.95 13.77
C ILE A 252 10.86 5.59 13.13
N THR A 253 10.87 5.67 11.80
CA THR A 253 9.76 6.08 10.96
C THR A 253 9.12 4.86 10.31
N LEU A 254 7.83 4.66 10.56
CA LEU A 254 7.03 3.63 9.91
C LEU A 254 6.47 4.16 8.59
N VAL A 255 6.81 3.52 7.47
CA VAL A 255 6.41 3.95 6.13
C VAL A 255 5.63 2.82 5.48
N GLY A 256 4.56 3.13 4.76
CA GLY A 256 3.85 2.11 3.99
C GLY A 256 3.12 2.68 2.80
N HIS A 257 2.88 1.82 1.82
CA HIS A 257 2.16 2.13 0.60
C HIS A 257 0.89 1.27 0.47
N GLU A 258 -0.23 1.87 0.06
CA GLU A 258 -1.52 1.19 -0.11
C GLU A 258 -1.92 0.41 1.16
N ALA A 259 -2.02 -0.93 1.13
CA ALA A 259 -2.32 -1.76 2.30
C ALA A 259 -1.23 -1.66 3.38
N GLY A 260 0.00 -1.33 3.00
CA GLY A 260 1.05 -0.93 3.92
C GLY A 260 0.78 0.40 4.61
N ALA A 261 0.22 1.38 3.91
CA ALA A 261 -0.20 2.67 4.50
C ALA A 261 -1.41 2.49 5.43
N ALA A 262 -2.36 1.63 5.06
CA ALA A 262 -3.40 1.18 5.97
C ALA A 262 -2.81 0.54 7.23
N SER A 263 -1.84 -0.37 7.08
CA SER A 263 -1.12 -1.00 8.19
C SER A 263 -0.44 0.03 9.11
N VAL A 264 0.22 1.06 8.54
CA VAL A 264 0.79 2.18 9.31
C VAL A 264 -0.27 2.82 10.20
N GLY A 265 -1.46 3.07 9.63
CA GLY A 265 -2.59 3.59 10.38
C GLY A 265 -3.07 2.66 11.48
N MET A 266 -3.21 1.37 11.20
CA MET A 266 -3.59 0.38 12.21
C MET A 266 -2.57 0.33 13.36
N HIS A 267 -1.27 0.47 13.08
CA HIS A 267 -0.23 0.54 14.12
C HIS A 267 -0.28 1.83 14.95
N ILE A 268 -0.67 2.97 14.37
CA ILE A 268 -0.90 4.22 15.11
C ILE A 268 -2.10 4.08 16.06
N LEU A 269 -3.16 3.42 15.60
CA LEU A 269 -4.36 3.14 16.41
C LEU A 269 -4.05 2.13 17.53
N SER A 270 -3.28 1.09 17.23
CA SER A 270 -2.94 0.01 18.18
C SER A 270 -2.01 0.46 19.30
N VAL A 271 -2.52 0.52 20.54
CA VAL A 271 -1.76 0.91 21.74
C VAL A 271 -0.48 0.08 21.91
N ALA A 272 -0.53 -1.22 21.60
CA ALA A 272 0.61 -2.13 21.77
C ALA A 272 1.78 -1.83 20.83
N SER A 273 1.52 -1.17 19.69
CA SER A 273 2.52 -0.90 18.64
C SER A 273 3.26 0.44 18.83
N ARG A 274 2.64 1.42 19.52
CA ARG A 274 3.11 2.82 19.62
C ARG A 274 4.53 2.99 20.19
N ARG A 275 5.00 2.02 20.97
CA ARG A 275 6.33 2.06 21.61
C ARG A 275 7.50 1.81 20.66
N TYR A 276 7.25 1.34 19.43
CA TYR A 276 8.30 0.87 18.52
C TYR A 276 8.67 1.87 17.42
N PHE A 277 7.94 2.98 17.28
CA PHE A 277 8.18 4.01 16.27
C PHE A 277 7.69 5.37 16.76
N ASN A 278 8.10 6.46 16.12
CA ASN A 278 7.72 7.82 16.54
C ASN A 278 7.42 8.79 15.39
N LYS A 279 7.48 8.32 14.15
CA LYS A 279 7.09 9.03 12.93
C LYS A 279 6.37 8.07 11.99
N ALA A 280 5.54 8.60 11.10
CA ALA A 280 4.84 7.79 10.12
C ALA A 280 4.74 8.48 8.75
N ILE A 281 4.74 7.67 7.69
CA ILE A 281 4.45 8.12 6.33
C ILE A 281 3.41 7.20 5.70
N TYR A 282 2.33 7.81 5.21
CA TYR A 282 1.26 7.15 4.48
C TYR A 282 1.39 7.49 3.00
N MET A 283 1.59 6.48 2.16
CA MET A 283 1.65 6.64 0.71
C MET A 283 0.43 5.97 0.10
N SER A 284 -0.48 6.75 -0.47
CA SER A 284 -1.57 6.26 -1.32
C SER A 284 -2.49 5.25 -0.61
N GLY A 285 -2.81 5.51 0.67
CA GLY A 285 -3.69 4.66 1.47
C GLY A 285 -3.76 5.08 2.94
N SER A 286 -4.75 4.58 3.68
CA SER A 286 -4.93 4.89 5.11
C SER A 286 -5.83 3.88 5.82
N ASP A 287 -5.88 3.95 7.15
CA ASP A 287 -6.76 3.13 8.02
C ASP A 287 -8.26 3.46 7.90
N LEU A 288 -8.64 4.49 7.12
CA LEU A 288 -10.04 4.83 6.84
C LEU A 288 -10.49 4.49 5.42
N CYS A 289 -9.61 3.92 4.58
CA CYS A 289 -10.05 3.51 3.24
C CYS A 289 -11.01 2.32 3.35
N LYS A 290 -12.07 2.29 2.56
CA LYS A 290 -13.13 1.27 2.66
C LYS A 290 -12.61 -0.16 2.45
N TRP A 291 -11.54 -0.31 1.68
CA TRP A 291 -10.87 -1.60 1.45
C TRP A 291 -9.92 -2.01 2.59
N SER A 292 -9.60 -1.12 3.54
CA SER A 292 -8.50 -1.28 4.50
C SER A 292 -8.83 -2.10 5.75
N TYR A 293 -10.10 -2.22 6.12
CA TYR A 293 -10.57 -3.06 7.23
C TYR A 293 -12.01 -3.51 6.99
N PHE A 294 -12.45 -4.54 7.73
CA PHE A 294 -13.85 -4.89 7.84
C PHE A 294 -14.56 -3.95 8.81
N PRO A 295 -15.54 -3.15 8.35
CA PRO A 295 -16.46 -2.49 9.27
C PRO A 295 -17.08 -3.52 10.20
N LYS A 296 -17.38 -3.13 11.44
CA LYS A 296 -17.82 -4.04 12.50
C LYS A 296 -19.08 -4.84 12.10
N GLU A 297 -19.84 -4.30 11.18
CA GLU A 297 -21.08 -4.86 10.69
C GLU A 297 -20.86 -5.95 9.61
N TYR A 298 -19.65 -6.12 9.09
CA TYR A 298 -19.30 -7.20 8.17
C TYR A 298 -18.76 -8.40 8.96
N HIS A 299 -19.17 -9.60 8.56
CA HIS A 299 -18.86 -10.84 9.27
C HIS A 299 -17.78 -11.65 8.55
N PRO A 300 -16.49 -11.49 8.91
CA PRO A 300 -15.39 -12.18 8.24
C PRO A 300 -15.48 -13.72 8.34
N LEU A 301 -16.25 -14.26 9.30
CA LEU A 301 -16.52 -15.68 9.44
C LEU A 301 -17.12 -16.30 8.16
N GLU A 302 -17.92 -15.56 7.39
CA GLU A 302 -18.52 -16.12 6.16
C GLU A 302 -17.50 -16.36 5.05
N PHE A 303 -16.46 -15.52 4.95
CA PHE A 303 -15.35 -15.77 4.03
C PHE A 303 -14.56 -17.00 4.46
N ALA A 304 -14.31 -17.14 5.76
CA ALA A 304 -13.67 -18.34 6.31
C ALA A 304 -14.51 -19.61 6.04
N ARG A 305 -15.84 -19.56 6.22
CA ARG A 305 -16.77 -20.65 5.91
C ARG A 305 -16.80 -20.97 4.41
N SER A 306 -16.79 -19.95 3.56
CA SER A 306 -16.75 -20.12 2.10
C SER A 306 -15.48 -20.85 1.66
N LEU A 307 -14.32 -20.42 2.16
CA LEU A 307 -13.04 -21.09 1.93
C LEU A 307 -13.08 -22.54 2.44
N ALA A 308 -13.59 -22.75 3.66
CA ALA A 308 -13.69 -24.07 4.26
C ALA A 308 -14.60 -25.02 3.46
N ARG A 309 -15.73 -24.55 2.93
CA ARG A 309 -16.61 -25.34 2.04
C ARG A 309 -15.88 -25.81 0.79
N LYS A 310 -15.05 -24.95 0.18
CA LYS A 310 -14.26 -25.30 -1.01
C LYS A 310 -13.20 -26.37 -0.74
N LEU A 311 -12.76 -26.50 0.50
CA LEU A 311 -11.74 -27.46 0.94
C LEU A 311 -12.33 -28.68 1.67
N GLY A 312 -13.66 -28.83 1.71
CA GLY A 312 -14.31 -29.89 2.47
C GLY A 312 -14.04 -29.83 3.97
N CYS A 313 -13.73 -28.64 4.50
CA CYS A 313 -13.47 -28.37 5.91
C CYS A 313 -14.64 -27.67 6.62
N TYR A 314 -15.82 -27.63 6.00
CA TYR A 314 -16.97 -26.93 6.55
C TYR A 314 -17.53 -27.65 7.77
N ASP A 315 -17.54 -26.94 8.90
CA ASP A 315 -18.16 -27.37 10.16
C ASP A 315 -18.82 -26.14 10.80
N PHE A 316 -19.88 -26.35 11.58
CA PHE A 316 -20.50 -25.27 12.37
C PHE A 316 -19.60 -24.84 13.53
N ASP A 317 -18.74 -25.73 14.02
CA ASP A 317 -17.73 -25.46 15.04
C ASP A 317 -16.48 -24.83 14.41
N SER A 318 -16.19 -23.58 14.80
CA SER A 318 -15.02 -22.84 14.31
C SER A 318 -13.69 -23.51 14.66
N PHE A 319 -13.60 -24.20 15.80
CA PHE A 319 -12.38 -24.92 16.19
C PHE A 319 -12.09 -26.07 15.24
N LYS A 320 -13.10 -26.92 14.96
CA LYS A 320 -12.96 -28.05 14.02
C LYS A 320 -12.68 -27.58 12.59
N MET A 321 -13.36 -26.53 12.15
CA MET A 321 -13.12 -25.92 10.85
C MET A 321 -11.67 -25.46 10.70
N VAL A 322 -11.15 -24.70 11.68
CA VAL A 322 -9.75 -24.22 11.65
C VAL A 322 -8.75 -25.38 11.75
N GLN A 323 -9.03 -26.40 12.57
CA GLN A 323 -8.19 -27.59 12.66
C GLN A 323 -8.10 -28.33 11.31
N CYS A 324 -9.21 -28.47 10.58
CA CYS A 324 -9.20 -29.03 9.23
C CYS A 324 -8.41 -28.14 8.26
N LEU A 325 -8.59 -26.81 8.31
CA LEU A 325 -7.85 -25.89 7.45
C LEU A 325 -6.33 -25.91 7.70
N ARG A 326 -5.87 -26.19 8.93
CA ARG A 326 -4.44 -26.40 9.22
C ARG A 326 -3.86 -27.63 8.54
N GLN A 327 -4.67 -28.67 8.31
CA GLN A 327 -4.23 -29.91 7.66
C GLN A 327 -4.11 -29.80 6.14
N ARG A 328 -4.66 -28.75 5.53
CA ARG A 328 -4.52 -28.50 4.08
C ARG A 328 -3.15 -27.94 3.74
N SER A 329 -2.65 -28.16 2.53
CA SER A 329 -1.46 -27.46 2.05
C SER A 329 -1.76 -25.97 1.83
N ALA A 330 -0.74 -25.11 1.93
CA ALA A 330 -0.89 -23.70 1.62
C ALA A 330 -1.32 -23.46 0.17
N GLN A 331 -0.83 -24.27 -0.77
CA GLN A 331 -1.25 -24.20 -2.17
C GLN A 331 -2.73 -24.53 -2.36
N GLU A 332 -3.27 -25.54 -1.65
CA GLU A 332 -4.70 -25.83 -1.68
C GLU A 332 -5.53 -24.65 -1.15
N LEU A 333 -5.08 -24.01 -0.06
CA LEU A 333 -5.72 -22.80 0.47
C LEU A 333 -5.74 -21.67 -0.58
N MET A 334 -4.61 -21.39 -1.23
CA MET A 334 -4.53 -20.36 -2.27
C MET A 334 -5.38 -20.70 -3.50
N ASN A 335 -5.42 -21.97 -3.92
CA ASN A 335 -6.24 -22.41 -5.05
C ASN A 335 -7.74 -22.31 -4.74
N ALA A 336 -8.15 -22.65 -3.51
CA ALA A 336 -9.53 -22.53 -3.06
C ALA A 336 -9.95 -21.07 -2.88
N ASN A 337 -9.01 -20.19 -2.50
CA ASN A 337 -9.24 -18.77 -2.30
C ASN A 337 -9.87 -18.08 -3.53
N ILE A 338 -9.48 -18.47 -4.74
CA ILE A 338 -9.98 -17.91 -6.01
C ILE A 338 -11.51 -18.02 -6.15
N TRP A 339 -12.12 -18.93 -5.38
CA TRP A 339 -13.56 -19.20 -5.40
C TRP A 339 -14.33 -18.56 -4.23
N VAL A 340 -13.65 -17.82 -3.36
CA VAL A 340 -14.31 -17.07 -2.28
C VAL A 340 -14.96 -15.83 -2.89
N PRO A 341 -16.29 -15.63 -2.74
CA PRO A 341 -16.99 -14.53 -3.42
C PRO A 341 -16.58 -13.17 -2.86
N MET A 342 -15.99 -12.32 -3.69
CA MET A 342 -15.70 -10.91 -3.33
C MET A 342 -16.94 -10.02 -3.35
N GLU A 343 -18.07 -10.53 -3.85
CA GLU A 343 -19.37 -9.85 -3.87
C GLU A 343 -19.97 -9.59 -2.47
N LEU A 344 -19.24 -9.90 -1.40
CA LEU A 344 -19.60 -9.65 0.00
C LEU A 344 -18.83 -8.44 0.59
N GLY A 345 -18.38 -7.51 -0.26
CA GLY A 345 -17.80 -6.23 0.17
C GLY A 345 -16.30 -6.07 -0.08
N GLY A 346 -15.79 -6.57 -1.21
CA GLY A 346 -14.41 -6.38 -1.67
C GLY A 346 -13.47 -7.52 -1.28
N ASN A 347 -12.19 -7.21 -1.08
CA ASN A 347 -11.19 -8.20 -0.66
C ASN A 347 -11.61 -8.93 0.63
N PRO A 348 -11.73 -10.27 0.61
CA PRO A 348 -12.17 -11.07 1.77
C PRO A 348 -11.12 -11.14 2.89
N TRP A 349 -9.87 -10.78 2.63
CA TRP A 349 -8.75 -10.93 3.55
C TRP A 349 -8.13 -9.58 3.88
N ARG A 350 -8.68 -8.92 4.89
CA ARG A 350 -8.23 -7.61 5.36
C ARG A 350 -8.37 -7.53 6.89
N PRO A 351 -7.74 -6.53 7.54
CA PRO A 351 -7.87 -6.31 8.97
C PRO A 351 -9.31 -6.34 9.50
N VAL A 352 -9.49 -6.87 10.71
CA VAL A 352 -10.78 -6.95 11.41
C VAL A 352 -10.71 -6.18 12.74
N VAL A 353 -11.85 -5.69 13.23
CA VAL A 353 -11.94 -5.25 14.63
C VAL A 353 -11.87 -6.49 15.52
N ASP A 354 -10.98 -6.49 16.52
CA ASP A 354 -10.84 -7.66 17.37
C ASP A 354 -12.04 -7.82 18.31
N ALA A 355 -12.46 -9.06 18.53
CA ALA A 355 -13.57 -9.36 19.43
C ALA A 355 -13.27 -8.92 20.88
N ASN A 356 -14.31 -8.43 21.56
CA ASN A 356 -14.24 -7.91 22.94
C ASN A 356 -13.87 -8.97 24.00
N ASP A 357 -13.89 -10.26 23.64
CA ASP A 357 -13.61 -11.39 24.53
C ASP A 357 -12.12 -11.79 24.56
N ARG A 358 -11.27 -11.04 23.85
CA ARG A 358 -9.83 -11.21 23.89
C ARG A 358 -9.22 -10.57 25.12
N ASP A 359 -8.14 -11.19 25.60
CA ASP A 359 -7.22 -10.51 26.51
C ASP A 359 -6.73 -9.22 25.83
N LYS A 360 -6.74 -8.11 26.57
CA LYS A 360 -6.26 -6.79 26.11
C LYS A 360 -4.85 -6.86 25.52
N PHE A 361 -4.02 -7.83 25.94
CA PHE A 361 -2.69 -8.04 25.38
C PHE A 361 -2.70 -8.52 23.92
N PHE A 362 -3.71 -9.30 23.53
CA PHE A 362 -3.88 -9.85 22.18
C PHE A 362 -4.82 -9.02 21.29
N THR A 363 -5.43 -7.98 21.83
CA THR A 363 -6.17 -6.97 21.06
C THR A 363 -5.18 -6.08 20.30
N PHE A 364 -5.29 -6.09 18.98
CA PHE A 364 -4.63 -5.16 18.08
C PHE A 364 -5.50 -3.92 17.83
N LEU A 365 -6.76 -4.10 17.41
CA LEU A 365 -7.76 -3.06 17.16
C LEU A 365 -8.94 -3.21 18.12
N GLU A 366 -9.08 -2.29 19.07
CA GLU A 366 -10.16 -2.31 20.08
C GLU A 366 -11.54 -1.89 19.51
N ASN A 367 -11.54 -1.17 18.39
CA ASN A 367 -12.75 -0.69 17.73
C ASN A 367 -12.42 -0.37 16.26
N SER A 368 -13.43 0.01 15.48
CA SER A 368 -13.22 0.44 14.10
C SER A 368 -12.36 1.72 14.05
N PRO A 369 -11.47 1.84 13.05
CA PRO A 369 -10.65 3.03 12.82
C PRO A 369 -11.41 4.36 12.85
N ASP A 370 -12.61 4.43 12.25
CA ASP A 370 -13.45 5.63 12.26
C ASP A 370 -13.84 6.06 13.68
N VAL A 371 -14.26 5.12 14.54
CA VAL A 371 -14.58 5.39 15.95
C VAL A 371 -13.35 5.83 16.73
N LEU A 372 -12.19 5.19 16.49
CA LEU A 372 -10.94 5.52 17.17
C LEU A 372 -10.41 6.91 16.78
N ARG A 373 -10.47 7.24 15.48
CA ARG A 373 -10.07 8.55 14.94
C ARG A 373 -10.99 9.65 15.46
N ASN A 374 -12.31 9.47 15.34
CA ASN A 374 -13.30 10.44 15.81
C ASN A 374 -13.22 10.65 17.34
N GLY A 375 -12.99 9.58 18.10
CA GLY A 375 -12.77 9.64 19.55
C GLY A 375 -11.39 10.20 19.95
N GLY A 376 -10.54 10.60 19.01
CA GLY A 376 -9.21 11.14 19.29
C GLY A 376 -8.21 10.11 19.84
N LYS A 377 -8.48 8.80 19.72
CA LYS A 377 -7.72 7.70 20.31
C LYS A 377 -6.58 7.18 19.42
N PHE A 378 -5.69 8.07 19.01
CA PHE A 378 -4.54 7.73 18.17
C PHE A 378 -3.26 8.39 18.68
N TYR A 379 -2.11 7.85 18.24
CA TYR A 379 -0.78 8.23 18.74
C TYR A 379 -0.34 9.62 18.26
N ASN A 380 0.30 10.40 19.14
CA ASN A 380 0.84 11.74 18.85
C ASN A 380 2.25 11.64 18.24
N ILE A 381 2.32 11.63 16.92
CA ILE A 381 3.59 11.56 16.20
C ILE A 381 3.63 12.54 15.03
N SER A 382 4.78 12.70 14.40
CA SER A 382 4.86 13.46 13.14
C SER A 382 4.44 12.53 11.99
N VAL A 383 3.59 13.02 11.10
CA VAL A 383 3.03 12.23 10.00
C VAL A 383 3.13 12.98 8.68
N MET A 384 3.56 12.26 7.65
CA MET A 384 3.47 12.69 6.25
C MET A 384 2.42 11.83 5.53
N PHE A 385 1.52 12.47 4.79
CA PHE A 385 0.53 11.82 3.94
C PHE A 385 0.83 12.10 2.47
N GLY A 386 0.43 11.20 1.60
CA GLY A 386 0.65 11.34 0.18
C GLY A 386 -0.33 10.53 -0.64
N VAL A 387 -0.60 11.01 -1.85
CA VAL A 387 -1.33 10.33 -2.93
C VAL A 387 -0.67 10.67 -4.26
N THR A 388 -0.94 9.89 -5.29
CA THR A 388 -0.65 10.27 -6.68
C THR A 388 -1.79 11.12 -7.25
N SER A 389 -1.54 11.85 -8.35
CA SER A 389 -2.59 12.67 -8.98
C SER A 389 -3.68 11.85 -9.67
N ASP A 390 -3.35 10.65 -10.12
CA ASP A 390 -4.20 9.81 -10.97
C ASP A 390 -4.32 8.37 -10.42
N GLU A 391 -4.48 8.23 -9.10
CA GLU A 391 -4.59 6.95 -8.39
C GLU A 391 -5.52 5.93 -9.08
N GLY A 392 -6.65 6.42 -9.62
CA GLY A 392 -7.70 5.65 -10.28
C GLY A 392 -7.40 5.21 -11.72
N ALA A 393 -6.23 5.53 -12.28
CA ALA A 393 -5.94 5.32 -13.69
C ALA A 393 -5.93 3.84 -14.08
N TYR A 394 -5.38 2.96 -13.22
CA TYR A 394 -5.41 1.52 -13.47
C TYR A 394 -6.83 0.97 -13.44
N GLN A 395 -7.68 1.44 -12.53
CA GLN A 395 -9.09 1.03 -12.46
C GLN A 395 -9.82 1.37 -13.75
N VAL A 396 -9.59 2.56 -14.31
CA VAL A 396 -10.19 2.96 -15.61
C VAL A 396 -9.64 2.11 -16.76
N ALA A 397 -8.34 1.80 -16.78
CA ALA A 397 -7.76 0.92 -17.78
C ALA A 397 -8.35 -0.51 -17.72
N ASP A 398 -8.59 -1.03 -16.51
CA ASP A 398 -9.12 -2.36 -16.24
C ASP A 398 -10.60 -2.53 -16.61
N LEU A 399 -11.33 -1.42 -16.85
CA LEU A 399 -12.67 -1.45 -17.42
C LEU A 399 -12.69 -1.90 -18.89
N LYS A 400 -11.53 -1.96 -19.56
CA LYS A 400 -11.36 -2.45 -20.95
C LYS A 400 -12.38 -1.85 -21.93
N ILE A 401 -12.74 -0.59 -21.72
CA ILE A 401 -13.71 0.12 -22.56
C ILE A 401 -13.12 0.30 -23.96
N PRO A 402 -13.84 -0.04 -25.04
CA PRO A 402 -13.36 0.18 -26.40
C PRO A 402 -13.00 1.65 -26.63
N ASN A 403 -11.84 1.89 -27.25
CA ASN A 403 -11.33 3.22 -27.56
C ASN A 403 -11.04 4.13 -26.35
N ILE A 404 -10.85 3.56 -25.15
CA ILE A 404 -10.48 4.31 -23.93
C ILE A 404 -9.28 5.24 -24.14
N GLU A 405 -8.34 4.87 -25.01
CA GLU A 405 -7.18 5.67 -25.42
C GLU A 405 -7.56 7.04 -26.02
N THR A 406 -8.69 7.14 -26.71
CA THR A 406 -9.19 8.37 -27.35
C THR A 406 -10.21 9.14 -26.50
N GLY A 407 -10.56 8.62 -25.33
CA GLY A 407 -11.56 9.18 -24.42
C GLY A 407 -12.82 8.33 -24.32
N LEU A 408 -13.88 8.90 -23.72
CA LEU A 408 -15.17 8.23 -23.51
C LEU A 408 -16.31 8.99 -24.19
N THR A 409 -17.34 8.28 -24.64
CA THR A 409 -18.62 8.90 -24.95
C THR A 409 -19.41 9.16 -23.68
N ALA A 410 -20.37 10.10 -23.71
CA ALA A 410 -21.29 10.31 -22.59
C ALA A 410 -22.00 9.01 -22.18
N HIS A 411 -22.46 8.22 -23.15
CA HIS A 411 -23.10 6.92 -22.89
C HIS A 411 -22.19 5.94 -22.14
N GLN A 412 -20.92 5.79 -22.57
CA GLN A 412 -19.96 4.92 -21.88
C GLN A 412 -19.71 5.41 -20.45
N PHE A 413 -19.62 6.72 -20.25
CA PHE A 413 -19.47 7.31 -18.92
C PHE A 413 -20.67 7.02 -18.01
N GLU A 414 -21.90 7.20 -18.50
CA GLU A 414 -23.13 6.91 -17.78
C GLU A 414 -23.28 5.42 -17.44
N GLU A 415 -22.90 4.51 -18.35
CA GLU A 415 -22.88 3.06 -18.10
C GLU A 415 -21.93 2.70 -16.94
N VAL A 416 -20.75 3.31 -16.91
CA VAL A 416 -19.78 3.10 -15.83
C VAL A 416 -20.33 3.59 -14.50
N LEU A 417 -20.89 4.80 -14.45
CA LEU A 417 -21.49 5.34 -13.21
C LEU A 417 -22.65 4.48 -12.73
N THR A 418 -23.54 4.07 -13.64
CA THR A 418 -24.69 3.22 -13.33
C THR A 418 -24.23 1.90 -12.72
N ASN A 419 -23.23 1.26 -13.33
CA ASN A 419 -22.72 0.00 -12.83
C ASN A 419 -21.94 0.14 -11.53
N PHE A 420 -21.20 1.24 -11.34
CA PHE A 420 -20.58 1.58 -10.06
C PHE A 420 -21.63 1.63 -8.94
N VAL A 421 -22.76 2.32 -9.16
CA VAL A 421 -23.87 2.37 -8.19
C VAL A 421 -24.43 0.97 -7.92
N LYS A 422 -24.78 0.21 -8.97
CA LYS A 422 -25.35 -1.14 -8.84
C LYS A 422 -24.46 -2.09 -8.04
N VAL A 423 -23.15 -2.05 -8.28
CA VAL A 423 -22.18 -2.89 -7.53
C VAL A 423 -22.19 -2.51 -6.06
N ARG A 424 -22.09 -1.20 -5.74
CA ARG A 424 -22.12 -0.71 -4.36
C ARG A 424 -23.46 -1.00 -3.67
N THR A 425 -24.56 -0.91 -4.38
CA THR A 425 -25.88 -1.26 -3.86
C THR A 425 -25.99 -2.75 -3.56
N LYS A 426 -25.51 -3.62 -4.45
CA LYS A 426 -25.48 -5.08 -4.23
C LYS A 426 -24.63 -5.44 -3.00
N GLU A 427 -23.47 -4.81 -2.83
CA GLU A 427 -22.61 -4.98 -1.64
C GLU A 427 -23.36 -4.58 -0.36
N TYR A 428 -24.06 -3.45 -0.39
CA TYR A 428 -24.83 -2.95 0.74
C TYR A 428 -26.03 -3.83 1.07
N TYR A 429 -26.78 -4.32 0.07
CA TYR A 429 -27.93 -5.20 0.29
C TYR A 429 -27.52 -6.56 0.83
N LYS A 430 -26.48 -7.19 0.27
CA LYS A 430 -25.97 -8.46 0.80
C LYS A 430 -25.52 -8.33 2.25
N TRP A 431 -24.93 -7.19 2.59
CA TRP A 431 -24.58 -6.87 3.97
C TRP A 431 -25.83 -6.76 4.87
N LYS A 432 -26.89 -6.05 4.45
CA LYS A 432 -28.13 -5.94 5.23
C LYS A 432 -28.90 -7.25 5.37
N ASP A 433 -29.07 -7.99 4.29
CA ASP A 433 -29.79 -9.27 4.29
C ASP A 433 -29.15 -10.27 5.26
N TYR A 434 -27.82 -10.24 5.38
CA TYR A 434 -27.10 -11.03 6.37
C TYR A 434 -27.37 -10.58 7.82
N GLN A 435 -27.35 -9.27 8.11
CA GLN A 435 -27.72 -8.76 9.44
C GLN A 435 -29.14 -9.21 9.85
N TYR A 436 -30.10 -9.19 8.91
CA TYR A 436 -31.49 -9.56 9.18
C TYR A 436 -31.71 -11.07 9.27
N SER A 437 -31.05 -11.88 8.45
CA SER A 437 -31.16 -13.35 8.51
C SER A 437 -30.56 -13.96 9.78
N ILE A 438 -29.57 -13.31 10.40
CA ILE A 438 -29.08 -13.68 11.74
C ILE A 438 -30.12 -13.34 12.82
N GLN A 439 -30.86 -12.24 12.64
CA GLN A 439 -31.81 -11.76 13.64
C GLN A 439 -33.19 -12.43 13.55
N TYR A 440 -33.58 -12.92 12.37
CA TYR A 440 -34.90 -13.51 12.12
C TYR A 440 -34.79 -14.76 11.22
N ALA A 441 -35.29 -15.89 11.71
CA ALA A 441 -35.17 -17.22 11.09
C ALA A 441 -36.05 -17.45 9.84
N ASP A 442 -36.57 -16.39 9.20
CA ASP A 442 -37.48 -16.50 8.05
C ASP A 442 -37.10 -15.49 6.96
N SER A 443 -36.13 -15.88 6.13
CA SER A 443 -35.45 -15.02 5.15
C SER A 443 -36.30 -14.63 3.93
N ASN A 444 -37.41 -15.33 3.67
CA ASN A 444 -38.18 -15.13 2.44
C ASN A 444 -39.22 -13.99 2.52
N TYR A 445 -39.52 -13.47 3.70
CA TYR A 445 -40.58 -12.46 3.87
C TYR A 445 -40.08 -11.00 3.70
N TYR A 446 -38.78 -10.72 3.83
CA TYR A 446 -38.25 -9.34 3.87
C TYR A 446 -37.43 -8.91 2.64
N ILE A 447 -36.96 -9.84 1.80
CA ILE A 447 -36.22 -9.53 0.57
C ILE A 447 -37.00 -8.56 -0.34
N ASN A 448 -38.34 -8.70 -0.38
CA ASN A 448 -39.20 -7.85 -1.21
C ASN A 448 -39.49 -6.45 -0.62
N ARG A 449 -38.93 -6.07 0.54
CA ARG A 449 -39.10 -4.72 1.12
C ARG A 449 -37.82 -3.90 1.18
N VAL A 450 -36.65 -4.47 0.94
CA VAL A 450 -35.39 -3.69 0.98
C VAL A 450 -35.17 -2.89 -0.30
N ASP A 451 -35.73 -3.35 -1.43
CA ASP A 451 -35.72 -2.66 -2.72
C ASP A 451 -36.37 -1.25 -2.69
N ASP A 452 -37.24 -0.97 -1.71
CA ASP A 452 -37.94 0.32 -1.59
C ASP A 452 -37.14 1.44 -0.90
N PHE A 453 -35.90 1.19 -0.43
CA PHE A 453 -35.21 2.11 0.49
C PHE A 453 -33.94 2.79 0.00
N ILE A 454 -33.26 2.28 -1.04
CA ILE A 454 -32.05 2.91 -1.58
C ILE A 454 -32.42 3.63 -2.87
N ASP A 455 -32.25 4.95 -2.88
CA ASP A 455 -32.47 5.78 -4.07
C ASP A 455 -31.24 5.65 -5.01
N GLU A 456 -31.15 4.54 -5.74
CA GLU A 456 -30.06 4.29 -6.72
C GLU A 456 -29.97 5.42 -7.74
N ASP A 457 -31.12 5.94 -8.20
CA ASP A 457 -31.20 7.07 -9.13
C ASP A 457 -30.66 8.36 -8.48
N GLY A 458 -31.03 8.65 -7.23
CA GLY A 458 -30.47 9.77 -6.47
C GLY A 458 -28.96 9.66 -6.26
N ILE A 459 -28.44 8.47 -5.97
CA ILE A 459 -27.00 8.20 -5.83
C ILE A 459 -26.28 8.38 -7.18
N TYR A 460 -26.86 7.83 -8.24
CA TYR A 460 -26.35 7.99 -9.61
C TYR A 460 -26.30 9.47 -10.00
N ARG A 461 -27.39 10.22 -9.81
CA ARG A 461 -27.45 11.67 -10.12
C ARG A 461 -26.46 12.47 -9.30
N ALA A 462 -26.22 12.10 -8.04
CA ALA A 462 -25.19 12.73 -7.22
C ALA A 462 -23.78 12.50 -7.78
N LEU A 463 -23.46 11.28 -8.22
CA LEU A 463 -22.18 10.98 -8.87
C LEU A 463 -22.05 11.69 -10.22
N GLN A 464 -23.09 11.65 -11.05
CA GLN A 464 -23.13 12.32 -12.33
C GLN A 464 -22.90 13.82 -12.15
N TYR A 465 -23.58 14.45 -11.18
CA TYR A 465 -23.37 15.84 -10.85
C TYR A 465 -21.94 16.16 -10.43
N ARG A 466 -21.37 15.32 -9.55
CA ARG A 466 -20.01 15.53 -9.02
C ARG A 466 -18.92 15.34 -10.07
N TYR A 467 -19.07 14.33 -10.93
CA TYR A 467 -18.04 13.88 -11.86
C TYR A 467 -18.32 14.26 -13.32
N THR A 468 -19.26 15.16 -13.60
CA THR A 468 -19.40 15.75 -14.93
C THR A 468 -18.67 17.09 -15.00
N ASN A 469 -17.86 17.31 -16.03
CA ASN A 469 -17.36 18.64 -16.33
C ASN A 469 -18.46 19.45 -17.03
N TRP A 470 -19.27 20.18 -16.26
CA TRP A 470 -20.43 20.91 -16.78
C TRP A 470 -20.10 22.01 -17.80
N ALA A 471 -18.86 22.50 -17.86
CA ALA A 471 -18.43 23.43 -18.91
C ALA A 471 -18.23 22.73 -20.26
N GLN A 472 -17.91 21.43 -20.25
CA GLN A 472 -17.64 20.61 -21.44
C GLN A 472 -18.16 19.18 -21.24
N PRO A 473 -19.48 18.97 -21.12
CA PRO A 473 -20.05 17.69 -20.71
C PRO A 473 -19.81 16.55 -21.71
N GLU A 474 -19.64 16.89 -22.99
CA GLU A 474 -19.42 15.92 -24.08
C GLU A 474 -17.93 15.74 -24.43
N ASN A 475 -17.01 16.39 -23.72
CA ASN A 475 -15.58 16.26 -24.01
C ASN A 475 -15.08 14.88 -23.57
N SER A 476 -14.74 14.04 -24.55
CA SER A 476 -14.39 12.64 -24.32
C SER A 476 -13.20 12.43 -23.39
N THR A 477 -12.19 13.29 -23.48
CA THR A 477 -11.00 13.23 -22.62
C THR A 477 -11.28 13.71 -21.21
N ALA A 478 -12.15 14.72 -21.06
CA ALA A 478 -12.58 15.21 -19.75
C ALA A 478 -13.44 14.16 -19.02
N LEU A 479 -14.33 13.47 -19.72
CA LEU A 479 -15.11 12.35 -19.17
C LEU A 479 -14.21 11.22 -18.67
N ARG A 480 -13.19 10.85 -19.45
CA ARG A 480 -12.19 9.85 -19.01
C ARG A 480 -11.46 10.30 -17.75
N GLN A 481 -10.95 11.54 -17.72
CA GLN A 481 -10.29 12.06 -16.52
C GLN A 481 -11.25 12.07 -15.32
N LYS A 482 -12.53 12.34 -15.53
CA LYS A 482 -13.51 12.32 -14.46
C LYS A 482 -13.82 10.92 -13.90
N LEU A 483 -13.66 9.86 -14.70
CA LEU A 483 -13.65 8.51 -14.15
C LEU A 483 -12.39 8.22 -13.34
N ILE A 484 -11.22 8.67 -13.80
CA ILE A 484 -9.97 8.53 -13.04
C ILE A 484 -10.11 9.23 -11.69
N ASP A 485 -10.61 10.45 -11.70
CA ASP A 485 -10.97 11.25 -10.52
C ASP A 485 -11.90 10.48 -9.56
N LEU A 486 -12.99 9.88 -10.08
CA LEU A 486 -13.96 9.12 -9.28
C LEU A 486 -13.32 7.93 -8.56
N PHE A 487 -12.50 7.14 -9.26
CA PHE A 487 -11.80 6.01 -8.65
C PHE A 487 -10.71 6.48 -7.69
N SER A 488 -9.97 7.54 -8.04
CA SER A 488 -8.94 8.12 -7.17
C SER A 488 -9.53 8.56 -5.84
N ASP A 489 -10.65 9.28 -5.89
CA ASP A 489 -11.29 9.82 -4.70
C ASP A 489 -11.91 8.74 -3.83
N SER A 490 -12.69 7.83 -4.44
CA SER A 490 -13.44 6.83 -3.70
C SER A 490 -12.57 5.76 -3.04
N LEU A 491 -11.38 5.50 -3.60
CA LEU A 491 -10.48 4.45 -3.12
C LEU A 491 -9.35 4.99 -2.24
N TYR A 492 -8.79 6.17 -2.54
CA TYR A 492 -7.53 6.61 -1.93
C TYR A 492 -7.59 8.04 -1.39
N THR A 493 -7.93 9.03 -2.23
CA THR A 493 -7.78 10.44 -1.85
C THR A 493 -8.71 10.82 -0.69
N SER A 494 -9.98 10.38 -0.68
CA SER A 494 -10.92 10.81 0.35
C SER A 494 -10.53 10.29 1.74
N CYS A 495 -10.10 9.03 1.84
CA CYS A 495 -9.71 8.44 3.12
C CYS A 495 -8.39 9.02 3.64
N VAL A 496 -7.39 9.23 2.77
CA VAL A 496 -6.13 9.88 3.16
C VAL A 496 -6.38 11.31 3.67
N ASN A 497 -7.21 12.09 2.96
CA ASN A 497 -7.61 13.44 3.37
C ASN A 497 -8.28 13.45 4.74
N GLU A 498 -9.16 12.48 5.01
CA GLU A 498 -9.88 12.39 6.28
C GLU A 498 -8.95 12.08 7.45
N VAL A 499 -8.01 11.15 7.29
CA VAL A 499 -7.00 10.87 8.32
C VAL A 499 -6.10 12.08 8.55
N ALA A 500 -5.68 12.76 7.47
CA ALA A 500 -4.89 13.98 7.56
C ALA A 500 -5.65 15.08 8.31
N ARG A 501 -6.97 15.22 8.08
CA ARG A 501 -7.87 16.14 8.78
C ARG A 501 -7.93 15.85 10.28
N TYR A 502 -8.15 14.60 10.69
CA TYR A 502 -8.11 14.21 12.11
C TYR A 502 -6.76 14.54 12.77
N HIS A 503 -5.66 14.30 12.07
CA HIS A 503 -4.33 14.51 12.61
C HIS A 503 -3.97 16.00 12.73
N THR A 504 -4.20 16.81 11.69
CA THR A 504 -3.92 18.25 11.73
C THR A 504 -4.80 18.98 12.74
N ALA A 505 -6.06 18.55 12.92
CA ALA A 505 -6.97 19.13 13.90
C ALA A 505 -6.43 19.02 15.33
N LYS A 506 -5.66 17.96 15.61
CA LYS A 506 -5.07 17.71 16.93
C LYS A 506 -3.64 18.22 17.04
N TRP A 507 -2.83 18.11 15.99
CA TRP A 507 -1.41 18.46 15.97
C TRP A 507 -1.00 19.17 14.67
N PRO A 508 -1.37 20.46 14.51
CA PRO A 508 -1.22 21.20 13.25
C PRO A 508 0.23 21.43 12.80
N ASN A 509 1.21 21.31 13.70
CA ASN A 509 2.64 21.48 13.38
C ASN A 509 3.36 20.15 13.10
N LYS A 510 2.63 19.04 12.98
CA LYS A 510 3.18 17.68 12.85
C LYS A 510 2.65 16.92 11.63
N THR A 511 1.90 17.58 10.76
CA THR A 511 1.23 16.95 9.62
C THR A 511 1.70 17.59 8.33
N TYR A 512 2.19 16.77 7.40
CA TYR A 512 2.58 17.19 6.06
C TYR A 512 1.79 16.37 5.04
N MET A 513 1.48 16.96 3.90
CA MET A 513 0.79 16.27 2.81
C MET A 513 1.48 16.57 1.47
N TYR A 514 1.63 15.57 0.62
CA TYR A 514 2.09 15.74 -0.76
C TYR A 514 1.09 15.16 -1.76
N VAL A 515 1.18 15.62 -3.01
CA VAL A 515 0.57 14.98 -4.17
C VAL A 515 1.66 14.76 -5.20
N PHE A 516 1.85 13.51 -5.62
CA PHE A 516 2.84 13.16 -6.63
C PHE A 516 2.24 13.29 -8.02
N GLU A 517 2.70 14.27 -8.79
CA GLU A 517 2.17 14.67 -10.11
C GLU A 517 3.18 14.42 -11.25
N HIS A 518 4.30 13.73 -10.98
CA HIS A 518 5.34 13.52 -11.99
C HIS A 518 5.09 12.28 -12.84
N ARG A 519 5.14 12.43 -14.17
CA ARG A 519 5.07 11.32 -15.12
C ARG A 519 6.32 11.31 -16.00
N SER A 520 7.10 10.24 -15.95
CA SER A 520 8.30 10.09 -16.80
C SER A 520 7.94 10.11 -18.28
N THR A 521 8.65 10.88 -19.11
CA THR A 521 8.52 10.81 -20.58
C THR A 521 9.04 9.50 -21.18
N LYS A 522 9.64 8.64 -20.36
CA LYS A 522 10.31 7.38 -20.75
C LYS A 522 9.46 6.14 -20.52
N THR A 523 8.33 6.26 -19.82
CA THR A 523 7.38 5.16 -19.63
C THR A 523 6.57 4.89 -20.90
N ASP A 524 6.26 3.61 -21.14
CA ASP A 524 5.36 3.13 -22.18
C ASP A 524 3.88 3.16 -21.78
N LEU A 525 3.54 3.55 -20.54
CA LEU A 525 2.15 3.76 -20.14
C LEU A 525 1.47 4.80 -21.03
N PRO A 526 0.19 4.62 -21.37
CA PRO A 526 -0.59 5.63 -22.08
C PRO A 526 -0.49 7.03 -21.45
N LEU A 527 -0.41 8.06 -22.29
CA LEU A 527 -0.26 9.46 -21.82
C LEU A 527 -1.40 9.88 -20.89
N TRP A 528 -2.60 9.36 -21.11
CA TRP A 528 -3.79 9.72 -20.35
C TRP A 528 -3.80 9.18 -18.92
N MET A 529 -2.93 8.22 -18.58
CA MET A 529 -2.87 7.65 -17.23
C MET A 529 -2.16 8.57 -16.22
N GLY A 530 -1.55 9.68 -16.68
CA GLY A 530 -0.96 10.67 -15.79
C GLY A 530 0.08 10.06 -14.83
N SER A 531 -0.04 10.35 -13.54
CA SER A 531 0.75 9.70 -12.48
C SER A 531 -0.13 8.71 -11.72
N PRO A 532 -0.13 7.41 -12.11
CA PRO A 532 -1.03 6.42 -11.55
C PRO A 532 -0.59 5.92 -10.17
N HIS A 533 -1.45 5.15 -9.51
CA HIS A 533 -1.20 4.57 -8.17
C HIS A 533 0.15 3.86 -8.06
N GLY A 534 0.95 4.23 -7.06
CA GLY A 534 2.27 3.64 -6.78
C GLY A 534 3.43 4.17 -7.61
N ASN A 535 3.21 5.08 -8.56
CA ASN A 535 4.25 5.68 -9.38
C ASN A 535 5.35 6.36 -8.54
N GLU A 536 5.01 6.94 -7.39
CA GLU A 536 5.93 7.57 -6.44
C GLU A 536 6.96 6.60 -5.84
N LEU A 537 6.65 5.30 -5.77
CA LEU A 537 7.56 4.29 -5.23
C LEU A 537 8.84 4.17 -6.06
N TYR A 538 8.73 4.31 -7.39
CA TYR A 538 9.89 4.26 -8.28
C TYR A 538 10.92 5.34 -7.91
N TYR A 539 10.42 6.53 -7.61
CA TYR A 539 11.25 7.70 -7.29
C TYR A 539 11.77 7.65 -5.85
N LEU A 540 11.00 7.08 -4.91
CA LEU A 540 11.45 6.89 -3.53
C LEU A 540 12.58 5.85 -3.42
N PHE A 541 12.47 4.73 -4.14
CA PHE A 541 13.47 3.66 -4.10
C PHE A 541 14.64 3.86 -5.08
N GLY A 542 14.71 5.03 -5.73
CA GLY A 542 15.86 5.39 -6.56
C GLY A 542 15.91 4.65 -7.89
N ILE A 543 14.78 4.15 -8.39
CA ILE A 543 14.72 3.42 -9.66
C ILE A 543 15.30 4.23 -10.84
N PRO A 544 15.09 5.55 -10.95
CA PRO A 544 15.68 6.34 -12.04
C PRO A 544 17.21 6.36 -12.14
N PHE A 545 17.93 5.91 -11.11
CA PHE A 545 19.40 5.85 -11.12
C PHE A 545 19.95 4.57 -11.76
N PHE A 546 19.11 3.59 -12.10
CA PHE A 546 19.54 2.41 -12.82
C PHE A 546 19.60 2.70 -14.33
N ASN A 547 20.77 2.49 -14.95
CA ASN A 547 21.06 2.88 -16.34
C ASN A 547 20.69 1.78 -17.36
N GLU A 548 19.49 1.22 -17.23
CA GLU A 548 19.00 0.17 -18.12
C GLU A 548 17.52 0.41 -18.44
N SER A 549 17.05 -0.21 -19.53
CA SER A 549 15.63 -0.23 -19.82
C SER A 549 15.01 -1.28 -18.91
N ILE A 550 14.09 -0.86 -18.06
CA ILE A 550 13.55 -1.70 -17.00
C ILE A 550 12.07 -1.88 -17.28
N ASN A 551 11.60 -3.12 -17.23
CA ASN A 551 10.18 -3.42 -17.16
C ASN A 551 9.83 -3.68 -15.70
N ILE A 552 8.97 -2.85 -15.14
CA ILE A 552 8.46 -3.00 -13.78
C ILE A 552 7.00 -3.41 -13.89
N PRO A 553 6.65 -4.64 -13.53
CA PRO A 553 5.26 -5.03 -13.48
C PRO A 553 4.53 -4.21 -12.41
N TRP A 554 3.25 -3.92 -12.57
CA TRP A 554 2.47 -3.28 -11.53
C TRP A 554 1.00 -3.45 -11.85
N TYR A 555 0.21 -3.97 -10.90
CA TYR A 555 -1.22 -4.25 -11.13
C TYR A 555 -1.49 -5.05 -12.43
N GLY A 556 -0.60 -5.99 -12.78
CA GLY A 556 -0.74 -6.79 -14.02
C GLY A 556 -0.33 -6.07 -15.32
N TYR A 557 0.07 -4.80 -15.25
CA TYR A 557 0.68 -4.06 -16.36
C TYR A 557 2.19 -4.29 -16.37
N GLN A 558 2.79 -4.39 -17.56
CA GLN A 558 4.24 -4.32 -17.74
C GLN A 558 4.59 -2.86 -18.02
N ILE A 559 5.24 -2.18 -17.09
CA ILE A 559 5.60 -0.77 -17.25
C ILE A 559 7.05 -0.72 -17.70
N GLY A 560 7.25 -0.52 -18.99
CA GLY A 560 8.56 -0.34 -19.58
C GLY A 560 9.02 1.10 -19.48
N PHE A 561 10.22 1.28 -18.92
CA PHE A 561 10.95 2.54 -18.97
C PHE A 561 12.11 2.41 -19.96
N LYS A 562 12.10 3.23 -21.02
CA LYS A 562 13.17 3.30 -22.03
C LYS A 562 14.33 4.18 -21.53
N ASN A 563 14.99 3.73 -20.47
CA ASN A 563 16.00 4.45 -19.68
C ASN A 563 15.48 5.78 -19.12
N PHE A 564 15.50 5.93 -17.81
CA PHE A 564 15.09 7.18 -17.16
C PHE A 564 15.94 8.38 -17.60
N GLY A 565 15.29 9.54 -17.72
CA GLY A 565 15.97 10.79 -18.07
C GLY A 565 16.58 11.51 -16.87
N LEU A 566 17.36 12.56 -17.12
CA LEU A 566 17.88 13.45 -16.06
C LEU A 566 16.76 14.04 -15.20
N GLU A 567 15.62 14.40 -15.82
CA GLU A 567 14.45 14.91 -15.09
C GLU A 567 13.93 13.90 -14.06
N ASP A 568 13.83 12.62 -14.43
CA ASP A 568 13.37 11.56 -13.53
C ASP A 568 14.35 11.32 -12.38
N GLN A 569 15.66 11.41 -12.66
CA GLN A 569 16.72 11.33 -11.66
C GLN A 569 16.64 12.49 -10.66
N GLU A 570 16.42 13.71 -11.13
CA GLU A 570 16.27 14.87 -10.24
C GLU A 570 15.00 14.79 -9.40
N ILE A 571 13.89 14.30 -9.96
CA ILE A 571 12.66 14.05 -9.19
C ILE A 571 12.85 12.96 -8.14
N SER A 572 13.58 11.89 -8.46
CA SER A 572 13.94 10.86 -7.49
C SER A 572 14.84 11.41 -6.39
N ASN A 573 15.84 12.23 -6.76
CA ASN A 573 16.72 12.91 -5.82
C ASN A 573 15.93 13.80 -4.85
N TYR A 574 15.02 14.62 -5.38
CA TYR A 574 14.15 15.50 -4.60
C TYR A 574 13.22 14.71 -3.68
N THR A 575 12.56 13.67 -4.20
CA THR A 575 11.65 12.81 -3.43
C THR A 575 12.39 12.13 -2.27
N MET A 576 13.52 11.49 -2.53
CA MET A 576 14.33 10.87 -1.47
C MET A 576 14.85 11.89 -0.46
N HIS A 577 15.20 13.11 -0.90
CA HIS A 577 15.62 14.17 0.01
C HIS A 577 14.49 14.53 1.00
N LEU A 578 13.29 14.82 0.50
CA LEU A 578 12.13 15.16 1.34
C LEU A 578 11.80 14.05 2.35
N PHE A 579 11.78 12.79 1.90
CA PHE A 579 11.46 11.65 2.75
C PHE A 579 12.54 11.42 3.80
N THR A 580 13.82 11.42 3.41
CA THR A 580 14.92 11.20 4.36
C THR A 580 15.07 12.34 5.36
N ASN A 581 14.75 13.57 4.96
CA ASN A 581 14.70 14.71 5.87
C ASN A 581 13.60 14.55 6.91
N PHE A 582 12.39 14.19 6.49
CA PHE A 582 11.30 13.93 7.41
C PHE A 582 11.64 12.78 8.37
N ILE A 583 12.26 11.71 7.86
CA ILE A 583 12.73 10.57 8.66
C ILE A 583 13.76 11.05 9.71
N ARG A 584 14.68 11.95 9.37
CA ARG A 584 15.64 12.52 10.33
C ARG A 584 14.97 13.43 11.36
N TRP A 585 14.20 14.41 10.89
CA TRP A 585 13.91 15.63 11.65
C TRP A 585 12.42 15.90 11.91
N SER A 586 11.51 15.04 11.43
CA SER A 586 10.06 15.32 11.40
C SER A 586 9.67 16.53 10.54
N ASP A 587 10.60 17.02 9.71
CA ASP A 587 10.42 18.14 8.80
C ASP A 587 11.03 17.75 7.45
N PRO A 588 10.28 17.81 6.33
CA PRO A 588 10.80 17.48 5.01
C PRO A 588 11.79 18.53 4.45
N THR A 589 11.75 19.77 4.95
CA THR A 589 12.57 20.90 4.48
C THR A 589 13.11 21.76 5.64
N PRO A 590 13.81 21.18 6.64
CA PRO A 590 14.22 21.90 7.86
C PRO A 590 15.28 22.96 7.60
N TYR A 591 16.12 22.70 6.61
CA TYR A 591 17.03 23.64 5.98
C TYR A 591 16.66 23.56 4.51
N GLY A 592 16.31 24.67 3.84
CA GLY A 592 15.88 24.64 2.43
C GLY A 592 16.78 23.76 1.55
N TYR A 593 16.29 23.26 0.40
CA TYR A 593 16.95 22.22 -0.42
C TYR A 593 18.47 22.46 -0.67
N PHE A 594 18.89 23.73 -0.68
CA PHE A 594 20.27 24.19 -0.91
C PHE A 594 21.18 24.32 0.31
N SER A 595 20.68 24.23 1.55
CA SER A 595 21.51 24.35 2.76
C SER A 595 22.25 23.08 3.13
N ASP A 596 21.84 21.92 2.59
CA ASP A 596 22.46 20.61 2.82
C ASP A 596 23.64 20.34 1.86
N LYS A 597 24.43 21.39 1.58
CA LYS A 597 25.65 21.30 0.76
C LYS A 597 26.68 20.30 1.31
N PHE A 598 26.60 19.94 2.59
CA PHE A 598 27.50 18.95 3.19
C PHE A 598 27.19 17.50 2.77
N TYR A 599 25.96 17.18 2.38
CA TYR A 599 25.57 15.84 1.90
C TYR A 599 25.42 15.78 0.37
N LEU A 600 25.07 16.89 -0.28
CA LEU A 600 24.74 16.95 -1.72
C LEU A 600 25.92 17.34 -2.63
N ASN A 601 26.90 18.17 -2.20
CA ASN A 601 27.94 18.69 -3.12
C ASN A 601 29.11 17.75 -3.43
N THR A 602 29.26 16.63 -2.73
CA THR A 602 30.31 15.62 -3.02
C THR A 602 29.78 14.39 -3.76
N TYR A 603 28.60 14.49 -4.37
CA TYR A 603 27.84 13.34 -4.87
C TYR A 603 27.66 13.38 -6.40
N ASN A 604 28.59 12.74 -7.11
CA ASN A 604 28.28 11.98 -8.32
C ASN A 604 28.62 10.51 -8.02
N PRO A 605 27.62 9.66 -7.66
CA PRO A 605 27.80 8.26 -7.25
C PRO A 605 28.42 7.36 -8.33
N TYR A 606 28.67 7.91 -9.54
CA TYR A 606 29.22 7.17 -10.66
C TYR A 606 30.41 7.86 -11.33
N SER A 607 30.89 9.00 -10.81
CA SER A 607 32.11 9.67 -11.32
C SER A 607 33.41 8.89 -11.07
N THR A 608 33.43 7.98 -10.11
CA THR A 608 34.61 7.16 -9.78
C THR A 608 34.62 5.77 -10.45
N TYR A 609 33.73 5.50 -11.41
CA TYR A 609 33.75 4.27 -12.21
C TYR A 609 34.63 4.39 -13.47
N GLN A 610 35.78 5.06 -13.36
CA GLN A 610 36.84 4.88 -14.35
C GLN A 610 37.66 3.63 -14.00
N THR A 611 37.52 2.64 -14.88
CA THR A 611 38.48 1.58 -15.21
C THR A 611 38.82 0.57 -14.12
N TYR A 612 38.11 -0.57 -14.10
CA TYR A 612 38.75 -1.89 -14.03
C TYR A 612 37.92 -2.93 -14.81
N SER A 613 38.47 -3.34 -15.96
CA SER A 613 38.06 -4.40 -16.88
C SER A 613 37.09 -4.03 -18.02
N ASN A 614 37.53 -4.41 -19.23
CA ASN A 614 37.10 -3.94 -20.55
C ASN A 614 35.77 -4.56 -21.04
N THR A 615 34.73 -4.60 -20.21
CA THR A 615 33.40 -5.10 -20.61
C THR A 615 32.24 -4.16 -20.28
N PHE A 616 32.49 -3.00 -19.65
CA PHE A 616 31.43 -2.02 -19.35
C PHE A 616 31.87 -0.60 -19.71
N GLU A 617 31.70 -0.26 -20.99
CA GLU A 617 31.82 1.12 -21.46
C GLU A 617 30.44 1.80 -21.51
N LYS A 618 30.38 3.02 -20.92
CA LYS A 618 29.39 4.09 -21.08
C LYS A 618 28.11 4.04 -20.22
N ALA A 619 28.28 4.08 -18.90
CA ALA A 619 27.40 4.89 -18.05
C ALA A 619 28.00 6.31 -17.92
N ASN A 620 27.86 7.13 -18.96
CA ASN A 620 28.25 8.54 -18.89
C ASN A 620 27.19 9.31 -18.07
N LEU A 621 27.37 9.37 -16.76
CA LEU A 621 26.63 10.30 -15.91
C LEU A 621 27.27 11.68 -16.00
N VAL A 622 26.70 12.48 -16.89
CA VAL A 622 26.98 13.91 -16.95
C VAL A 622 26.22 14.56 -15.79
N TYR A 623 26.90 14.69 -14.64
CA TYR A 623 26.57 15.77 -13.71
C TYR A 623 26.96 17.06 -14.43
N THR A 624 25.99 17.63 -15.16
CA THR A 624 26.23 18.95 -15.73
C THR A 624 26.44 19.90 -14.57
N THR A 625 27.61 20.52 -14.54
CA THR A 625 27.97 21.61 -13.63
C THR A 625 27.08 22.85 -13.83
N SER A 626 26.12 22.81 -14.76
CA SER A 626 25.05 23.80 -14.90
C SER A 626 23.86 23.47 -13.99
N LEU A 627 24.10 23.54 -12.68
CA LEU A 627 23.12 23.40 -11.59
C LEU A 627 22.20 24.63 -11.49
N ASP A 628 21.81 25.24 -12.62
CA ASP A 628 21.51 26.67 -12.63
C ASP A 628 20.06 27.06 -13.00
N SER A 629 19.24 26.11 -13.48
CA SER A 629 17.81 26.36 -13.79
C SER A 629 16.80 25.40 -13.14
N PHE A 630 17.06 24.08 -13.12
CA PHE A 630 16.14 23.10 -12.52
C PHE A 630 16.13 23.17 -10.99
N THR A 631 17.32 23.16 -10.40
CA THR A 631 17.58 23.24 -8.96
C THR A 631 17.00 24.51 -8.33
N LYS A 632 17.16 25.69 -8.96
CA LYS A 632 16.58 26.94 -8.42
C LYS A 632 15.06 26.87 -8.20
N ASN A 633 14.34 26.04 -8.95
CA ASN A 633 12.89 25.85 -8.83
C ASN A 633 12.49 24.84 -7.74
N LEU A 634 13.43 24.07 -7.17
CA LEU A 634 13.17 23.06 -6.12
C LEU A 634 13.18 23.63 -4.70
N ASN A 635 13.49 24.93 -4.51
CA ASN A 635 13.58 25.56 -3.20
C ASN A 635 12.20 25.96 -2.64
N VAL A 636 11.33 24.98 -2.44
CA VAL A 636 10.01 25.18 -1.80
C VAL A 636 10.12 24.79 -0.33
N SER A 637 9.87 25.73 0.58
CA SER A 637 9.75 25.42 2.00
C SER A 637 8.40 24.72 2.23
N TRP A 638 8.43 23.45 2.59
CA TRP A 638 7.22 22.66 2.81
C TRP A 638 6.69 22.92 4.21
N VAL A 639 5.66 23.76 4.29
CA VAL A 639 5.01 24.08 5.56
C VAL A 639 4.06 22.97 6.02
N PRO A 640 3.91 22.75 7.35
CA PRO A 640 2.91 21.84 7.88
C PRO A 640 1.48 22.22 7.47
N MET A 641 0.66 21.21 7.22
CA MET A 641 -0.77 21.32 6.94
C MET A 641 -1.51 21.84 8.17
N ARG A 642 -2.35 22.87 7.99
CA ARG A 642 -3.18 23.44 9.07
C ARG A 642 -4.68 23.15 8.85
N PRO A 643 -5.50 23.07 9.91
CA PRO A 643 -6.93 22.79 9.77
C PRO A 643 -7.68 23.79 8.88
N ASN A 644 -7.29 25.06 8.95
CA ASN A 644 -7.93 26.14 8.19
C ASN A 644 -7.32 26.32 6.78
N ASN A 645 -6.19 25.69 6.52
CA ASN A 645 -5.47 25.79 5.26
C ASN A 645 -4.71 24.48 5.05
N MET A 646 -5.38 23.53 4.40
CA MET A 646 -4.93 22.15 4.17
C MET A 646 -3.83 22.14 3.10
N THR A 647 -2.70 22.76 3.41
CA THR A 647 -1.57 22.93 2.49
C THR A 647 -0.91 21.59 2.18
N TYR A 648 -0.54 21.40 0.93
CA TYR A 648 0.18 20.23 0.44
C TYR A 648 1.24 20.62 -0.59
N LEU A 649 2.29 19.81 -0.69
CA LEU A 649 3.35 19.98 -1.69
C LEU A 649 3.03 19.15 -2.94
N VAL A 650 3.04 19.78 -4.11
CA VAL A 650 3.02 19.07 -5.39
C VAL A 650 4.45 18.63 -5.72
N ILE A 651 4.67 17.33 -5.88
CA ILE A 651 5.96 16.77 -6.30
C ILE A 651 5.92 16.52 -7.81
N ARG A 652 6.63 17.39 -8.56
CA ARG A 652 6.80 17.36 -10.02
C ARG A 652 8.02 18.21 -10.40
N SER A 653 8.33 18.32 -11.70
CA SER A 653 9.46 19.10 -12.26
C SER A 653 9.54 20.56 -11.79
N ARG A 654 8.40 21.13 -11.41
CA ARG A 654 8.28 22.43 -10.74
C ARG A 654 7.41 22.24 -9.49
N PRO A 655 8.02 21.97 -8.33
CA PRO A 655 7.27 21.78 -7.10
C PRO A 655 6.64 23.09 -6.68
N GLU A 656 5.47 23.01 -6.06
CA GLU A 656 4.75 24.16 -5.56
C GLU A 656 3.86 23.76 -4.39
N LEU A 657 3.63 24.70 -3.47
CA LEU A 657 2.62 24.54 -2.43
C LEU A 657 1.25 24.93 -2.99
N ARG A 658 0.29 24.07 -2.76
CA ARG A 658 -1.14 24.32 -3.01
C ARG A 658 -1.92 24.04 -1.73
N SER A 659 -3.22 24.31 -1.76
CA SER A 659 -4.11 24.08 -0.62
C SER A 659 -5.36 23.32 -1.06
N SER A 660 -5.93 22.55 -0.13
CA SER A 660 -7.25 21.92 -0.29
C SER A 660 -7.32 20.93 -1.45
N TYR A 661 -6.33 20.04 -1.58
CA TYR A 661 -6.33 19.01 -2.62
C TYR A 661 -7.59 18.15 -2.53
N ARG A 662 -8.47 18.29 -3.51
CA ARG A 662 -9.71 17.50 -3.66
C ARG A 662 -10.55 17.47 -2.38
N PHE A 663 -10.59 18.59 -1.65
CA PHE A 663 -11.24 18.65 -0.33
C PHE A 663 -12.77 18.51 -0.44
N ASP A 664 -13.36 19.10 -1.48
CA ASP A 664 -14.80 19.00 -1.74
C ASP A 664 -15.20 17.58 -2.15
N GLU A 665 -14.36 16.88 -2.93
CA GLU A 665 -14.55 15.47 -3.28
C GLU A 665 -14.43 14.58 -2.05
N ALA A 666 -13.45 14.83 -1.19
CA ALA A 666 -13.34 14.14 0.09
C ALA A 666 -14.58 14.39 0.96
N GLY A 667 -15.08 15.63 0.98
CA GLY A 667 -16.34 15.99 1.65
C GLY A 667 -17.54 15.21 1.10
N PHE A 668 -17.61 15.08 -0.23
CA PHE A 668 -18.61 14.26 -0.90
C PHE A 668 -18.54 12.80 -0.43
N TRP A 669 -17.38 12.14 -0.51
CA TRP A 669 -17.27 10.71 -0.18
C TRP A 669 -17.39 10.39 1.31
N ASN A 670 -16.86 11.25 2.17
CA ASN A 670 -16.79 10.98 3.61
C ASN A 670 -18.06 11.39 4.37
N TYR A 671 -18.89 12.28 3.80
CA TYR A 671 -20.10 12.78 4.49
C TYR A 671 -21.35 12.67 3.63
N TYR A 672 -21.39 13.28 2.44
CA TYR A 672 -22.61 13.34 1.63
C TYR A 672 -22.99 11.96 1.09
N TRP A 673 -22.02 11.24 0.52
CA TRP A 673 -22.16 9.88 -0.01
C TRP A 673 -22.79 8.97 1.02
N LEU A 674 -22.27 8.92 2.25
CA LEU A 674 -22.79 8.05 3.31
C LEU A 674 -24.26 8.33 3.63
N ARG A 675 -24.67 9.61 3.65
CA ARG A 675 -26.07 10.01 3.89
C ARG A 675 -27.03 9.59 2.78
N LEU A 676 -26.55 9.44 1.55
CA LEU A 676 -27.40 8.94 0.45
C LEU A 676 -27.84 7.49 0.66
N TRP A 677 -27.09 6.72 1.46
CA TRP A 677 -27.40 5.33 1.81
C TRP A 677 -28.23 5.20 3.11
N GLU A 678 -28.44 6.30 3.84
CA GLU A 678 -29.31 6.34 5.01
C GLU A 678 -30.78 6.40 4.59
N LYS A 679 -31.67 5.69 5.31
CA LYS A 679 -33.10 5.61 4.97
C LYS A 679 -33.69 7.02 4.84
N ARG A 680 -34.30 7.33 3.69
CA ARG A 680 -35.30 8.41 3.60
C ARG A 680 -36.54 8.00 4.39
N LEU A 681 -36.55 8.21 5.70
CA LEU A 681 -37.79 8.19 6.48
C LEU A 681 -38.59 9.46 6.18
N THR A 682 -39.19 9.54 5.00
CA THR A 682 -40.22 10.53 4.71
C THR A 682 -41.24 9.92 3.76
N MET A 683 -42.36 9.44 4.32
CA MET A 683 -43.72 9.84 3.93
C MET A 683 -44.78 8.97 4.63
N THR A 684 -45.22 9.40 5.81
CA THR A 684 -46.65 9.40 6.17
C THR A 684 -46.89 10.62 7.07
N PRO A 685 -47.92 11.45 6.80
CA PRO A 685 -48.24 12.58 7.64
C PRO A 685 -49.04 12.09 8.85
N THR A 686 -48.42 12.03 10.03
CA THR A 686 -49.15 11.99 11.30
C THR A 686 -48.68 13.16 12.18
N PRO A 687 -49.59 14.07 12.58
CA PRO A 687 -49.23 15.32 13.21
C PRO A 687 -49.17 15.18 14.74
N ILE A 688 -48.18 14.48 15.30
CA ILE A 688 -47.88 14.58 16.74
C ILE A 688 -46.38 14.44 16.94
N LEU A 689 -45.71 15.58 17.08
CA LEU A 689 -44.51 15.86 17.90
C LEU A 689 -43.96 17.24 17.48
N ARG A 690 -44.78 18.29 17.69
CA ARG A 690 -44.22 19.61 17.98
C ARG A 690 -43.83 19.59 19.46
N ASN A 691 -42.64 20.09 19.75
CA ASN A 691 -42.04 20.27 21.08
C ASN A 691 -41.08 19.16 21.52
N ALA A 692 -39.92 19.08 20.86
CA ALA A 692 -38.63 19.12 21.56
C ALA A 692 -37.51 19.35 20.54
N VAL A 693 -36.61 20.28 20.86
CA VAL A 693 -35.31 20.52 20.20
C VAL A 693 -35.35 21.37 18.92
N PHE A 694 -35.65 22.66 19.08
CA PHE A 694 -34.97 23.73 18.35
C PHE A 694 -34.51 24.78 19.37
N SER A 695 -33.24 24.69 19.76
CA SER A 695 -32.51 25.84 20.29
C SER A 695 -31.03 25.65 19.98
N TYR A 696 -30.62 26.06 18.78
CA TYR A 696 -29.39 26.82 18.57
C TYR A 696 -29.53 27.46 17.20
N GLN A 697 -29.71 28.79 17.21
CA GLN A 697 -29.94 29.62 16.04
C GLN A 697 -28.72 29.64 15.12
N ASP A 698 -29.01 29.33 13.86
CA ASP A 698 -28.55 29.96 12.62
C ASP A 698 -27.73 31.25 12.76
N SER A 699 -26.72 31.41 11.90
CA SER A 699 -26.96 32.21 10.68
C SER A 699 -25.78 32.20 9.68
N TYR A 700 -26.17 32.10 8.41
CA TYR A 700 -25.42 32.25 7.16
C TYR A 700 -24.66 31.04 6.62
N ILE A 701 -25.30 30.30 5.70
CA ILE A 701 -24.87 30.10 4.30
C ILE A 701 -26.07 29.51 3.53
N LEU A 702 -26.70 30.35 2.71
CA LEU A 702 -27.48 29.98 1.54
C LEU A 702 -27.12 31.04 0.48
N LEU A 703 -26.94 30.58 -0.77
CA LEU A 703 -26.43 31.29 -1.95
C LEU A 703 -24.89 31.25 -2.05
N TRP A 704 -24.34 30.28 -2.77
CA TRP A 704 -23.98 30.34 -4.20
C TRP A 704 -23.54 28.95 -4.68
#